data_AF-A0A7K0EBV9-F1
#
_entry.id   AF-A0A7K0EBV9-F1
#
_cell.length_a   1.000
_cell.length_b   1.000
_cell.length_c   1.000
_cell.angle_alpha   90.00
_cell.angle_beta   90.00
_cell.angle_gamma   90.00
#
_symmetry.space_group_name_H-M   'P 1'
#
loop_
_entity.id
_entity.type
_entity.pdbx_description
1 polymer ?
#
loop_
_entity_poly.entity_id
_entity_poly.type
_entity_poly.pdbx_seq_one_letter_code
_entity_poly.pdbx_strand_id
1 'polypeptide(L)'
;MKIRITIIIITFLIFLPIRAQKSTYVQGYKKPNIIFILTDDQRYSALGYAGNDFISTPEMDKLAKEGTYFKNAMVTTPICAASRASILTGLYERTHNFNFQTGNIREEYMTNSYPRILKENGYKTAFYGKYGVRYNNLEKQFDEYESYDRNNAYPDRRGYYYKTLGKDSVHLTRYTGQKALDYIAQSDTKKPFCLSLSFSAPHAHDPAEDQYFWQEESDALLQNMTIPGPELGEDKYFEAQPKIVRDGFNRLRWMWRYDTPEKYQHSVKGYYRMLSGIDREISKIREELKKKGLDKNTVIILMGDNGYFLGERQFAGKWLMYDNSVRVPLIVFDPRQKKQKDSDALALNIDVPCTILDLAGIQQPNTWQGKSLMPIAGNRTKDFERDTVLIEHIWDFVNIPPSEGVRTKDWKYFRYVNDKTIEELYNLKKDPQEINNLAKDPAFAQKLKAFRKSTDTLIVKYSDAYRAAPTDLTVELIRSPETKVEIFDLKPEFGWTVPLGSKFQSAYQILVASSQSIIDSNNGNIWDTKRVASNSSTDVEYSGEPLEVGKTYYWKVRIWDEENRLVDYSNVQSFTTGKSDSYIVSTENKFITTKVKPVLFEKRGDFYFIDFGKAAFATMDFTYDAKTPHTLTIRVGEMVNEDGNVNRTPPAKSNIRYQEIKVDVKPGQTKYQIEVQKNERNTRANQAIALPDGFPPLVPFRYAEIEGAQETLTGENVEQLAFHTYWDESASSFESDNVILNQVWDLCKYSIKATTFNGLYVDGDRERIPYEADAYLNQLSHYTTDREFAIGRRTIEYFMKNPTWPTEWQQHVPLLIHADYMYTGNTELIERYYEALKHKSLYELSNEDGLITSTKVDREFMRKLGFPDGYKKPLTDIVDWPPANFNGSTTPGERDGFVFQPYSTVINAFFYENMKIMAEFARILGKTQEVLDFELRAAKAKKAVNEQMFDIERGVYVDGIGTDHASLHANMMPLAFGLVPEEHFDSVVDFVKSRGMACSVYGSQFLMDGLYNAGEADYALDLLIDTSDRSWYNMIRSGSTITLEAWDNKYKNNLDWNHAWGAVPANVIPRGLWGIKPKTPGFGIATIKPQMSKLKSSTIEVPTVRGTIKGKFTHNGPRLQTYEIEIPGNMVAEFSLNNLEGKDFIHNGEKVPPAFESIRLSPGKHTIQLKINSF
;
A
#
# COMPACT_ATOMS: atom_id res chain seq x y z
N MET A 1 53.20 -11.68 0.37
CA MET A 1 53.81 -10.38 0.06
C MET A 1 53.19 -9.33 0.98
N LYS A 2 54.02 -8.59 1.73
CA LYS A 2 53.62 -7.74 2.86
C LYS A 2 52.77 -6.53 2.43
N ILE A 3 51.56 -6.37 2.98
CA ILE A 3 51.03 -5.04 3.33
C ILE A 3 50.41 -5.15 4.73
N ARG A 4 50.93 -4.30 5.63
CA ARG A 4 50.64 -4.26 7.06
C ARG A 4 49.34 -3.52 7.34
N ILE A 5 48.53 -4.13 8.20
CA ILE A 5 47.49 -3.50 9.03
C ILE A 5 48.16 -2.44 9.91
N THR A 6 47.61 -1.21 9.92
CA THR A 6 47.88 -0.22 10.97
C THR A 6 46.55 0.32 11.47
N ILE A 7 46.25 -0.05 12.72
CA ILE A 7 45.20 0.49 13.58
C ILE A 7 45.63 1.92 13.98
N ILE A 8 44.74 2.90 13.78
CA ILE A 8 44.87 4.24 14.39
C ILE A 8 43.74 4.40 15.40
N ILE A 9 44.15 4.50 16.67
CA ILE A 9 43.32 4.75 17.85
C ILE A 9 43.73 6.13 18.40
N ILE A 10 42.70 6.88 18.84
CA ILE A 10 42.70 8.11 19.66
C ILE A 10 43.05 9.41 18.93
N THR A 11 42.00 10.12 18.52
CA THR A 11 42.01 11.59 18.38
C THR A 11 41.11 12.18 19.47
N PHE A 12 41.73 12.96 20.35
CA PHE A 12 41.11 13.84 21.35
C PHE A 12 40.02 14.72 20.69
N LEU A 13 38.76 14.55 21.09
CA LEU A 13 37.69 15.50 20.78
C LEU A 13 37.80 16.70 21.72
N ILE A 14 38.46 17.74 21.21
CA ILE A 14 38.46 19.08 21.80
C ILE A 14 37.03 19.61 21.74
N PHE A 15 36.40 19.78 22.91
CA PHE A 15 35.17 20.56 23.07
C PHE A 15 35.48 22.03 22.70
N LEU A 16 35.29 22.39 21.43
CA LEU A 16 35.10 23.78 21.04
C LEU A 16 33.69 24.17 21.45
N PRO A 17 33.49 25.16 22.34
CA PRO A 17 32.17 25.69 22.60
C PRO A 17 31.69 26.36 21.32
N ILE A 18 30.68 25.74 20.68
CA ILE A 18 29.87 26.38 19.67
C ILE A 18 29.35 27.66 20.32
N ARG A 19 29.88 28.81 19.89
CA ARG A 19 29.32 30.13 20.18
C ARG A 19 27.96 30.16 19.50
N ALA A 20 26.95 29.65 20.21
CA ALA A 20 25.56 29.96 19.93
C ALA A 20 25.48 31.48 19.89
N GLN A 21 25.17 32.03 18.72
CA GLN A 21 24.84 33.43 18.54
C GLN A 21 23.53 33.63 19.32
N LYS A 22 23.65 33.88 20.63
CA LYS A 22 22.55 34.26 21.49
C LYS A 22 21.92 35.49 20.85
N SER A 23 20.75 35.30 20.26
CA SER A 23 19.80 36.37 20.02
C SER A 23 19.70 37.17 21.32
N THR A 24 20.20 38.41 21.28
CA THR A 24 20.02 39.39 22.34
C THR A 24 18.53 39.70 22.42
N TYR A 25 17.78 38.86 23.16
CA TYR A 25 16.45 39.20 23.60
C TYR A 25 16.56 40.45 24.46
N VAL A 26 15.97 41.55 23.99
CA VAL A 26 15.84 42.79 24.74
C VAL A 26 15.03 42.49 25.99
N GLN A 27 15.75 42.38 27.11
CA GLN A 27 15.21 42.25 28.45
C GLN A 27 14.40 43.54 28.75
N GLY A 28 13.07 43.44 28.81
CA GLY A 28 12.24 44.60 29.21
C GLY A 28 10.77 44.60 28.79
N TYR A 29 10.33 43.83 27.79
CA TYR A 29 8.91 43.81 27.39
C TYR A 29 8.17 42.59 27.95
N LYS A 30 7.09 42.86 28.70
CA LYS A 30 6.11 41.86 29.15
C LYS A 30 5.51 41.14 27.94
N LYS A 31 5.33 39.81 28.01
CA LYS A 31 4.61 39.04 26.97
C LYS A 31 3.27 39.73 26.65
N PRO A 32 2.92 39.98 25.37
CA PRO A 32 1.70 40.69 25.03
C PRO A 32 0.46 39.83 25.27
N ASN A 33 -0.68 40.48 25.47
CA ASN A 33 -1.96 39.81 25.20
C ASN A 33 -2.18 39.80 23.69
N ILE A 34 -2.86 38.78 23.19
CA ILE A 34 -3.14 38.62 21.77
C ILE A 34 -4.65 38.50 21.59
N ILE A 35 -5.24 39.31 20.72
CA ILE A 35 -6.61 39.14 20.25
C ILE A 35 -6.54 38.83 18.76
N PHE A 36 -7.04 37.66 18.37
CA PHE A 36 -7.17 37.27 16.98
C PHE A 36 -8.64 37.33 16.56
N ILE A 37 -8.94 38.21 15.61
CA ILE A 37 -10.28 38.46 15.08
C ILE A 37 -10.36 37.87 13.67
N LEU A 38 -11.29 36.95 13.49
CA LEU A 38 -11.55 36.29 12.22
C LEU A 38 -13.01 36.51 11.81
N THR A 39 -13.23 37.00 10.59
CA THR A 39 -14.56 37.22 10.02
C THR A 39 -14.83 36.20 8.91
N ASP A 40 -16.06 35.69 8.81
CA ASP A 40 -16.46 34.76 7.75
C ASP A 40 -16.79 35.52 6.46
N ASP A 41 -16.29 35.09 5.30
CA ASP A 41 -16.63 35.69 3.99
C ASP A 41 -16.25 37.18 3.80
N GLN A 42 -15.30 37.74 4.55
CA GLN A 42 -14.82 39.11 4.33
C GLN A 42 -13.78 39.19 3.20
N ARG A 43 -14.18 39.72 2.04
CA ARG A 43 -13.27 39.98 0.91
C ARG A 43 -12.32 41.15 1.17
N TYR A 44 -11.16 41.14 0.53
CA TYR A 44 -10.12 42.17 0.69
C TYR A 44 -10.58 43.61 0.48
N SER A 45 -11.55 43.86 -0.41
CA SER A 45 -12.07 45.20 -0.69
C SER A 45 -13.26 45.60 0.18
N ALA A 46 -13.73 44.75 1.10
CA ALA A 46 -14.78 45.08 2.05
C ALA A 46 -14.19 45.69 3.33
N LEU A 47 -13.47 46.80 3.15
CA LEU A 47 -12.80 47.58 4.19
C LEU A 47 -12.65 49.04 3.69
N GLY A 48 -13.04 50.02 4.49
CA GLY A 48 -12.95 51.45 4.12
C GLY A 48 -11.51 51.88 3.80
N TYR A 49 -10.53 51.42 4.59
CA TYR A 49 -9.10 51.65 4.36
C TYR A 49 -8.59 51.08 3.03
N ALA A 50 -9.27 50.07 2.47
CA ALA A 50 -8.95 49.50 1.16
C ALA A 50 -9.55 50.31 -0.01
N GLY A 51 -10.20 51.46 0.26
CA GLY A 51 -10.77 52.36 -0.74
C GLY A 51 -12.23 52.09 -1.08
N ASN A 52 -12.98 51.40 -0.21
CA ASN A 52 -14.41 51.16 -0.40
C ASN A 52 -15.24 52.24 0.31
N ASP A 53 -15.81 53.17 -0.48
CA ASP A 53 -16.58 54.31 0.04
C ASP A 53 -17.98 53.94 0.55
N PHE A 54 -18.45 52.71 0.27
CA PHE A 54 -19.79 52.25 0.64
C PHE A 54 -19.84 51.52 1.99
N ILE A 55 -18.72 50.99 2.46
CA ILE A 55 -18.66 50.26 3.73
C ILE A 55 -18.26 51.20 4.88
N SER A 56 -18.86 51.03 6.06
CA SER A 56 -18.50 51.79 7.26
C SER A 56 -17.72 50.90 8.24
N THR A 57 -16.39 51.03 8.23
CA THR A 57 -15.47 50.29 9.12
C THR A 57 -14.47 51.19 9.85
N PRO A 58 -14.92 52.26 10.53
CA PRO A 58 -14.02 53.26 11.11
C PRO A 58 -12.99 52.67 12.09
N GLU A 59 -13.32 51.62 12.83
CA GLU A 59 -12.40 51.04 13.79
C GLU A 59 -11.38 50.09 13.15
N MET A 60 -11.78 49.25 12.20
CA MET A 60 -10.85 48.46 11.39
C MET A 60 -9.92 49.36 10.57
N ASP A 61 -10.45 50.46 10.03
CA ASP A 61 -9.66 51.45 9.30
C ASP A 61 -8.62 52.11 10.20
N LYS A 62 -8.98 52.38 11.46
CA LYS A 62 -8.06 52.87 12.46
C LYS A 62 -6.99 51.84 12.82
N LEU A 63 -7.35 50.56 12.97
CA LEU A 63 -6.37 49.48 13.15
C LEU A 63 -5.36 49.43 11.99
N ALA A 64 -5.82 49.60 10.75
CA ALA A 64 -4.94 49.66 9.57
C ALA A 64 -4.06 50.92 9.55
N LYS A 65 -4.60 52.10 9.91
CA LYS A 65 -3.87 53.38 10.00
C LYS A 65 -2.85 53.42 11.15
N GLU A 66 -3.06 52.65 12.21
CA GLU A 66 -2.17 52.63 13.36
C GLU A 66 -1.23 51.41 13.35
N GLY A 67 -1.54 50.38 12.57
CA GLY A 67 -0.82 49.11 12.48
C GLY A 67 -0.16 48.84 11.13
N THR A 68 -0.02 47.55 10.81
CA THR A 68 0.48 47.08 9.51
C THR A 68 -0.65 46.46 8.70
N TYR A 69 -0.95 47.02 7.52
CA TYR A 69 -1.93 46.49 6.56
C TYR A 69 -1.23 45.73 5.43
N PHE A 70 -1.64 44.48 5.18
CA PHE A 70 -1.06 43.63 4.15
C PHE A 70 -1.93 43.64 2.89
N LYS A 71 -1.49 44.35 1.85
CA LYS A 71 -2.24 44.54 0.60
C LYS A 71 -2.46 43.22 -0.15
N ASN A 72 -1.45 42.36 -0.17
CA ASN A 72 -1.50 41.06 -0.85
C ASN A 72 -1.77 39.89 0.11
N ALA A 73 -2.61 40.12 1.12
CA ALA A 73 -3.06 39.06 2.01
C ALA A 73 -4.06 38.12 1.33
N MET A 74 -3.86 36.82 1.51
CA MET A 74 -4.71 35.79 0.91
C MET A 74 -4.81 34.56 1.79
N VAL A 75 -5.84 33.76 1.53
CA VAL A 75 -5.98 32.42 2.09
C VAL A 75 -5.36 31.41 1.14
N THR A 76 -4.72 30.39 1.68
CA THR A 76 -4.20 29.26 0.90
C THR A 76 -5.33 28.45 0.26
N THR A 77 -6.52 28.48 0.86
CA THR A 77 -7.74 27.85 0.35
C THR A 77 -8.99 28.72 0.60
N PRO A 78 -9.85 28.93 -0.42
CA PRO A 78 -11.10 29.68 -0.29
C PRO A 78 -12.28 28.84 0.24
N ILE A 79 -12.02 27.84 1.07
CA ILE A 79 -13.03 27.04 1.80
C ILE A 79 -12.92 27.38 3.29
N CYS A 80 -13.97 27.93 3.93
CA CYS A 80 -13.85 28.36 5.33
C CYS A 80 -13.44 27.25 6.30
N ALA A 81 -13.97 26.03 6.17
CA ALA A 81 -13.56 24.91 7.03
C ALA A 81 -12.08 24.55 6.87
N ALA A 82 -11.59 24.47 5.63
CA ALA A 82 -10.19 24.17 5.34
C ALA A 82 -9.27 25.34 5.73
N SER A 83 -9.64 26.58 5.42
CA SER A 83 -8.88 27.79 5.78
C SER A 83 -8.75 27.95 7.29
N ARG A 84 -9.81 27.66 8.06
CA ARG A 84 -9.76 27.67 9.54
C ARG A 84 -8.86 26.57 10.07
N ALA A 85 -8.87 25.37 9.47
CA ALA A 85 -7.91 24.33 9.79
C ALA A 85 -6.46 24.77 9.48
N SER A 86 -6.24 25.45 8.35
CA SER A 86 -4.94 26.03 8.00
C SER A 86 -4.48 27.10 9.00
N ILE A 87 -5.38 27.94 9.51
CA ILE A 87 -5.09 28.94 10.54
C ILE A 87 -4.74 28.29 11.89
N LEU A 88 -5.46 27.23 12.27
CA LEU A 88 -5.20 26.53 13.53
C LEU A 88 -3.85 25.82 13.51
N THR A 89 -3.52 25.16 12.39
CA THR A 89 -2.39 24.23 12.26
C THR A 89 -1.15 24.82 11.60
N GLY A 90 -1.25 25.96 10.92
CA GLY A 90 -0.15 26.52 10.12
C GLY A 90 0.18 25.71 8.86
N LEU A 91 -0.74 24.85 8.40
CA LEU A 91 -0.56 23.93 7.27
C LEU A 91 -1.47 24.28 6.08
N TYR A 92 -1.05 23.91 4.87
CA TYR A 92 -1.91 23.97 3.67
C TYR A 92 -3.05 22.94 3.71
N GLU A 93 -4.11 23.16 2.91
CA GLU A 93 -5.26 22.25 2.82
C GLU A 93 -4.83 20.84 2.47
N ARG A 94 -3.92 20.68 1.50
CA ARG A 94 -3.40 19.37 1.14
C ARG A 94 -2.72 18.68 2.32
N THR A 95 -1.91 19.35 3.12
CA THR A 95 -1.24 18.67 4.24
C THR A 95 -2.25 18.17 5.26
N HIS A 96 -3.15 19.04 5.74
CA HIS A 96 -4.09 18.63 6.80
C HIS A 96 -5.27 17.80 6.27
N ASN A 97 -5.50 17.81 4.95
CA ASN A 97 -6.49 17.04 4.19
C ASN A 97 -7.90 17.06 4.82
N PHE A 98 -8.35 18.25 5.22
CA PHE A 98 -9.62 18.46 5.94
C PHE A 98 -10.50 19.43 5.16
N ASN A 99 -11.74 19.03 4.92
CA ASN A 99 -12.79 19.83 4.29
C ASN A 99 -14.20 19.45 4.81
N PHE A 100 -15.26 19.99 4.21
CA PHE A 100 -16.64 19.76 4.67
C PHE A 100 -17.11 18.30 4.67
N GLN A 101 -16.55 17.44 3.82
CA GLN A 101 -17.00 16.05 3.64
C GLN A 101 -16.05 15.00 4.23
N THR A 102 -14.93 15.42 4.81
CA THR A 102 -14.01 14.52 5.51
C THR A 102 -14.48 14.19 6.93
N GLY A 103 -13.80 13.29 7.63
CA GLY A 103 -13.95 13.07 9.06
C GLY A 103 -13.53 14.24 9.95
N ASN A 104 -13.11 13.91 11.18
CA ASN A 104 -12.40 14.86 12.03
C ASN A 104 -11.03 15.20 11.44
N ILE A 105 -10.54 16.41 11.72
CA ILE A 105 -9.13 16.74 11.46
C ILE A 105 -8.23 15.81 12.31
N ARG A 106 -7.09 15.39 11.77
CA ARG A 106 -6.17 14.47 12.44
C ARG A 106 -5.62 15.06 13.74
N GLU A 107 -5.57 14.26 14.80
CA GLU A 107 -5.06 14.67 16.14
C GLU A 107 -3.57 15.07 16.05
N GLU A 108 -2.82 14.44 15.16
CA GLU A 108 -1.40 14.72 14.91
C GLU A 108 -1.15 16.18 14.48
N TYR A 109 -2.09 16.78 13.75
CA TYR A 109 -2.02 18.20 13.40
C TYR A 109 -2.52 19.10 14.52
N MET A 110 -3.59 18.70 15.23
CA MET A 110 -4.20 19.50 16.29
C MET A 110 -3.34 19.59 17.56
N THR A 111 -2.50 18.59 17.82
CA THR A 111 -1.48 18.62 18.88
C THR A 111 -0.47 19.74 18.67
N ASN A 112 -0.20 20.09 17.40
CA ASN A 112 0.71 21.18 17.02
C ASN A 112 -0.04 22.47 16.64
N SER A 113 -1.32 22.61 16.98
CA SER A 113 -2.06 23.83 16.66
C SER A 113 -1.66 24.99 17.57
N TYR A 114 -1.79 26.24 17.09
CA TYR A 114 -1.37 27.41 17.87
C TYR A 114 -2.07 27.54 19.25
N PRO A 115 -3.38 27.26 19.43
CA PRO A 115 -4.00 27.41 20.75
C PRO A 115 -3.49 26.35 21.73
N ARG A 116 -3.26 25.10 21.28
CA ARG A 116 -2.63 24.06 22.10
C ARG A 116 -1.26 24.51 22.60
N ILE A 117 -0.40 24.94 21.69
CA ILE A 117 0.98 25.34 22.00
C ILE A 117 1.00 26.53 22.96
N LEU A 118 0.14 27.53 22.75
CA LEU A 118 0.03 28.67 23.66
C LEU A 118 -0.38 28.25 25.07
N LYS A 119 -1.40 27.40 25.19
CA LYS A 119 -1.91 26.90 26.47
C LYS A 119 -0.81 26.15 27.24
N GLU A 120 -0.08 25.28 26.58
CA GLU A 120 1.06 24.55 27.15
C GLU A 120 2.23 25.47 27.56
N ASN A 121 2.34 26.65 26.97
CA ASN A 121 3.40 27.63 27.23
C ASN A 121 2.95 28.82 28.12
N GLY A 122 1.87 28.61 28.90
CA GLY A 122 1.48 29.50 29.99
C GLY A 122 0.63 30.70 29.59
N TYR A 123 0.11 30.74 28.35
CA TYR A 123 -0.96 31.67 27.99
C TYR A 123 -2.30 31.13 28.48
N LYS A 124 -3.18 32.04 28.92
CA LYS A 124 -4.61 31.74 29.03
C LYS A 124 -5.24 31.79 27.64
N THR A 125 -5.85 30.70 27.18
CA THR A 125 -6.41 30.64 25.81
C THR A 125 -7.94 30.62 25.85
N ALA A 126 -8.56 31.49 25.07
CA ALA A 126 -10.02 31.58 24.98
C ALA A 126 -10.53 31.65 23.54
N PHE A 127 -11.69 31.05 23.27
CA PHE A 127 -12.31 31.04 21.95
C PHE A 127 -13.82 31.31 22.00
N TYR A 128 -14.33 32.26 21.21
CA TYR A 128 -15.76 32.49 21.06
C TYR A 128 -16.15 32.67 19.60
N GLY A 129 -17.22 31.98 19.18
CA GLY A 129 -17.80 32.11 17.85
C GLY A 129 -17.73 30.84 17.01
N LYS A 130 -17.62 31.02 15.69
CA LYS A 130 -17.60 29.92 14.71
C LYS A 130 -16.25 29.22 14.69
N TYR A 131 -16.15 28.01 15.24
CA TYR A 131 -14.93 27.22 15.15
C TYR A 131 -14.69 26.67 13.74
N GLY A 132 -15.74 26.13 13.09
CA GLY A 132 -15.71 25.75 11.67
C GLY A 132 -14.86 24.52 11.30
N VAL A 133 -14.26 23.84 12.29
CA VAL A 133 -13.46 22.62 12.12
C VAL A 133 -14.02 21.51 12.99
N ARG A 134 -14.16 20.28 12.46
CA ARG A 134 -14.64 19.14 13.26
C ARG A 134 -13.49 18.57 14.09
N TYR A 135 -13.57 18.78 15.40
CA TYR A 135 -12.59 18.32 16.38
C TYR A 135 -13.25 18.14 17.74
N ASN A 136 -13.08 16.96 18.35
CA ASN A 136 -13.84 16.60 19.55
C ASN A 136 -13.22 17.10 20.87
N ASN A 137 -11.94 17.49 20.87
CA ASN A 137 -11.18 17.74 22.11
C ASN A 137 -10.83 19.23 22.31
N LEU A 138 -11.81 20.14 22.18
CA LEU A 138 -11.57 21.60 22.28
C LEU A 138 -11.00 22.04 23.63
N GLU A 139 -11.26 21.30 24.70
CA GLU A 139 -10.69 21.50 26.04
C GLU A 139 -9.16 21.30 26.06
N LYS A 140 -8.59 20.54 25.12
CA LYS A 140 -7.12 20.48 24.95
C LYS A 140 -6.55 21.77 24.36
N GLN A 141 -7.37 22.55 23.66
CA GLN A 141 -6.99 23.75 22.90
C GLN A 141 -7.18 25.04 23.71
N PHE A 142 -8.32 25.15 24.40
CA PHE A 142 -8.74 26.39 25.08
C PHE A 142 -8.97 26.16 26.57
N ASP A 143 -8.64 27.15 27.41
CA ASP A 143 -9.05 27.16 28.83
C ASP A 143 -10.54 27.50 28.98
N GLU A 144 -11.02 28.43 28.15
CA GLU A 144 -12.41 28.85 28.11
C GLU A 144 -12.88 28.90 26.65
N TYR A 145 -13.98 28.26 26.32
CA TYR A 145 -14.48 28.31 24.95
C TYR A 145 -16.00 28.20 24.88
N GLU A 146 -16.54 28.83 23.85
CA GLU A 146 -17.91 28.61 23.42
C GLU A 146 -17.92 28.62 21.89
N SER A 147 -17.95 27.42 21.30
CA SER A 147 -18.10 27.26 19.86
C SER A 147 -19.58 27.26 19.51
N TYR A 148 -20.01 28.23 18.71
CA TYR A 148 -21.36 28.29 18.18
C TYR A 148 -21.29 28.67 16.70
N ASP A 149 -21.89 27.81 15.89
CA ASP A 149 -22.05 28.01 14.45
C ASP A 149 -23.52 27.70 14.09
N ARG A 150 -23.80 27.46 12.80
CA ARG A 150 -25.05 26.90 12.29
C ARG A 150 -25.45 25.65 13.06
N ASN A 151 -26.16 25.82 14.16
CA ASN A 151 -26.65 24.71 14.98
C ASN A 151 -27.85 23.99 14.34
N ASN A 152 -28.19 24.33 13.08
CA ASN A 152 -29.35 23.83 12.33
C ASN A 152 -30.67 23.85 13.11
N ALA A 153 -30.74 24.65 14.19
CA ALA A 153 -31.90 24.68 15.07
C ALA A 153 -33.15 25.19 14.34
N TYR A 154 -32.95 26.04 13.32
CA TYR A 154 -34.01 26.55 12.46
C TYR A 154 -33.57 26.46 10.99
N PRO A 155 -34.22 25.61 10.17
CA PRO A 155 -33.94 25.50 8.73
C PRO A 155 -34.66 26.55 7.87
N ASP A 156 -35.36 27.53 8.50
CA ASP A 156 -36.22 28.51 7.84
C ASP A 156 -35.73 29.97 8.03
N ARG A 157 -36.60 30.95 7.72
CA ARG A 157 -36.32 32.40 7.79
C ARG A 157 -35.77 32.90 9.14
N ARG A 158 -35.82 32.12 10.21
CA ARG A 158 -35.32 32.51 11.55
C ARG A 158 -33.79 32.45 11.69
N GLY A 159 -33.11 31.69 10.83
CA GLY A 159 -31.64 31.64 10.75
C GLY A 159 -30.93 31.11 12.01
N TYR A 160 -29.58 31.14 11.96
CA TYR A 160 -28.67 30.78 13.06
C TYR A 160 -27.98 32.00 13.68
N TYR A 161 -28.38 33.21 13.29
CA TYR A 161 -27.70 34.45 13.64
C TYR A 161 -28.04 35.00 15.02
N TYR A 162 -28.90 34.36 15.80
CA TYR A 162 -29.35 34.92 17.07
C TYR A 162 -29.10 33.98 18.24
N LYS A 163 -28.77 34.57 19.39
CA LYS A 163 -28.60 33.87 20.68
C LYS A 163 -29.03 34.77 21.83
N THR A 164 -29.37 34.18 22.97
CA THR A 164 -29.86 34.93 24.13
C THR A 164 -28.72 35.47 25.00
N LEU A 165 -28.75 36.77 25.30
CA LEU A 165 -27.99 37.40 26.38
C LEU A 165 -28.97 37.84 27.48
N GLY A 166 -28.97 37.15 28.62
CA GLY A 166 -29.95 37.40 29.68
C GLY A 166 -31.37 37.06 29.21
N LYS A 167 -32.21 38.07 29.01
CA LYS A 167 -33.58 37.92 28.45
C LYS A 167 -33.69 38.35 26.98
N ASP A 168 -32.63 38.93 26.41
CA ASP A 168 -32.66 39.54 25.08
C ASP A 168 -32.14 38.55 24.02
N SER A 169 -32.84 38.44 22.89
CA SER A 169 -32.32 37.76 21.69
C SER A 169 -31.44 38.74 20.93
N VAL A 170 -30.16 38.41 20.73
CA VAL A 170 -29.18 39.29 20.07
C VAL A 170 -28.49 38.59 18.92
N HIS A 171 -28.04 39.37 17.94
CA HIS A 171 -27.25 38.87 16.83
C HIS A 171 -25.93 38.23 17.32
N LEU A 172 -25.44 37.18 16.65
CA LEU A 172 -24.22 36.45 17.02
C LEU A 172 -22.99 37.36 17.03
N THR A 173 -22.97 38.39 16.18
CA THR A 173 -21.93 39.44 16.24
C THR A 173 -21.90 40.12 17.60
N ARG A 174 -23.05 40.59 18.11
CA ARG A 174 -23.17 41.19 19.44
C ARG A 174 -22.88 40.18 20.54
N TYR A 175 -23.33 38.93 20.38
CA TYR A 175 -23.04 37.87 21.34
C TYR A 175 -21.52 37.61 21.47
N THR A 176 -20.81 37.43 20.35
CA THR A 176 -19.35 37.28 20.32
C THR A 176 -18.63 38.49 20.89
N GLY A 177 -19.08 39.71 20.54
CA GLY A 177 -18.58 40.95 21.13
C GLY A 177 -18.74 40.96 22.64
N GLN A 178 -19.93 40.61 23.16
CA GLN A 178 -20.18 40.54 24.60
C GLN A 178 -19.29 39.52 25.30
N LYS A 179 -19.10 38.32 24.73
CA LYS A 179 -18.18 37.32 25.31
C LYS A 179 -16.75 37.81 25.40
N ALA A 180 -16.29 38.57 24.39
CA ALA A 180 -14.99 39.21 24.45
C ALA A 180 -14.90 40.24 25.59
N LEU A 181 -15.93 41.07 25.76
CA LEU A 181 -16.01 42.06 26.84
C LEU A 181 -16.01 41.37 28.21
N ASP A 182 -16.81 40.33 28.39
CA ASP A 182 -16.90 39.57 29.64
C ASP A 182 -15.56 38.93 30.00
N TYR A 183 -14.87 38.33 29.02
CA TYR A 183 -13.55 37.75 29.21
C TYR A 183 -12.50 38.80 29.60
N ILE A 184 -12.45 39.94 28.89
CA ILE A 184 -11.54 41.05 29.21
C ILE A 184 -11.86 41.65 30.59
N ALA A 185 -13.14 41.73 30.95
CA ALA A 185 -13.57 42.25 32.24
C ALA A 185 -13.05 41.39 33.41
N GLN A 186 -12.95 40.08 33.21
CA GLN A 186 -12.52 39.08 34.21
C GLN A 186 -11.02 38.75 34.13
N SER A 187 -10.32 39.17 33.07
CA SER A 187 -8.91 38.85 32.84
C SER A 187 -7.98 39.46 33.90
N ASP A 188 -7.07 38.64 34.43
CA ASP A 188 -5.99 39.08 35.34
C ASP A 188 -4.87 39.79 34.56
N THR A 189 -4.46 40.97 35.02
CA THR A 189 -3.35 41.73 34.45
C THR A 189 -1.98 41.05 34.56
N LYS A 190 -1.82 39.98 35.36
CA LYS A 190 -0.53 39.32 35.62
C LYS A 190 -0.13 38.23 34.62
N LYS A 191 -1.09 37.56 33.96
CA LYS A 191 -0.81 36.49 32.97
C LYS A 191 -1.22 36.94 31.56
N PRO A 192 -0.43 36.64 30.52
CA PRO A 192 -0.82 36.96 29.15
C PRO A 192 -1.95 36.02 28.69
N PHE A 193 -2.86 36.55 27.87
CA PHE A 193 -3.92 35.76 27.25
C PHE A 193 -3.88 35.81 25.73
N CYS A 194 -4.48 34.79 25.09
CA CYS A 194 -4.82 34.78 23.68
C CYS A 194 -6.33 34.55 23.53
N LEU A 195 -7.03 35.57 23.03
CA LEU A 195 -8.48 35.55 22.81
C LEU A 195 -8.76 35.49 21.31
N SER A 196 -9.30 34.37 20.86
CA SER A 196 -9.67 34.15 19.46
C SER A 196 -11.18 34.36 19.27
N LEU A 197 -11.54 35.35 18.46
CA LEU A 197 -12.92 35.74 18.17
C LEU A 197 -13.23 35.44 16.71
N SER A 198 -14.16 34.53 16.47
CA SER A 198 -14.56 34.11 15.13
C SER A 198 -16.00 34.49 14.83
N PHE A 199 -16.19 35.59 14.11
CA PHE A 199 -17.52 36.07 13.72
C PHE A 199 -18.08 35.24 12.56
N SER A 200 -19.31 34.75 12.69
CA SER A 200 -20.05 34.09 11.59
C SER A 200 -20.52 35.07 10.52
N ALA A 201 -20.57 36.37 10.85
CA ALA A 201 -20.85 37.43 9.91
C ALA A 201 -19.59 37.78 9.09
N PRO A 202 -19.73 38.27 7.84
CA PRO A 202 -20.98 38.47 7.08
C PRO A 202 -21.51 37.26 6.28
N HIS A 203 -21.23 36.00 6.63
CA HIS A 203 -21.69 34.84 5.86
C HIS A 203 -23.21 34.90 5.56
N ALA A 204 -23.64 34.47 4.36
CA ALA A 204 -25.05 34.40 3.96
C ALA A 204 -25.77 33.13 4.47
N HIS A 205 -27.05 33.19 4.80
CA HIS A 205 -27.84 32.01 5.14
C HIS A 205 -28.57 31.49 3.91
N ASP A 206 -27.88 30.61 3.16
CA ASP A 206 -28.35 30.03 1.89
C ASP A 206 -29.83 29.57 1.88
N PRO A 207 -30.38 28.91 2.92
CA PRO A 207 -31.78 28.48 2.92
C PRO A 207 -32.81 29.61 3.10
N ALA A 208 -32.42 30.78 3.60
CA ALA A 208 -33.36 31.87 3.87
C ALA A 208 -33.49 32.82 2.67
N GLU A 209 -34.71 33.27 2.40
CA GLU A 209 -34.99 34.22 1.31
C GLU A 209 -34.20 35.53 1.45
N ASP A 210 -34.13 36.10 2.65
CA ASP A 210 -33.44 37.37 2.90
C ASP A 210 -31.91 37.24 2.87
N GLN A 211 -31.37 36.03 3.01
CA GLN A 211 -29.94 35.65 3.02
C GLN A 211 -29.07 36.32 4.10
N TYR A 212 -29.11 37.63 4.26
CA TYR A 212 -28.29 38.42 5.18
C TYR A 212 -29.16 39.03 6.28
N PHE A 213 -28.68 38.90 7.52
CA PHE A 213 -29.37 39.37 8.72
C PHE A 213 -28.38 40.23 9.50
N TRP A 214 -28.66 41.52 9.65
CA TRP A 214 -27.78 42.47 10.33
C TRP A 214 -28.42 42.97 11.64
N GLN A 215 -27.66 43.75 12.41
CA GLN A 215 -28.11 44.31 13.67
C GLN A 215 -28.98 45.55 13.43
N GLU A 216 -30.04 45.75 14.22
CA GLU A 216 -30.94 46.92 14.11
C GLU A 216 -30.18 48.26 14.08
N GLU A 217 -29.07 48.37 14.83
CA GLU A 217 -28.28 49.59 14.88
C GLU A 217 -27.53 49.91 13.58
N SER A 218 -27.46 48.97 12.65
CA SER A 218 -26.93 49.15 11.30
C SER A 218 -28.01 49.34 10.23
N ASP A 219 -29.30 49.31 10.60
CA ASP A 219 -30.43 49.39 9.66
C ASP A 219 -30.36 50.63 8.77
N ALA A 220 -30.07 51.79 9.36
CA ALA A 220 -30.05 53.09 8.68
C ALA A 220 -28.90 53.21 7.65
N LEU A 221 -27.83 52.43 7.79
CA LEU A 221 -26.68 52.50 6.89
C LEU A 221 -27.11 52.12 5.47
N LEU A 222 -26.73 52.92 4.46
CA LEU A 222 -26.99 52.64 3.04
C LEU A 222 -28.47 52.60 2.62
N GLN A 223 -29.43 52.97 3.48
CA GLN A 223 -30.86 52.98 3.11
C GLN A 223 -31.13 53.91 1.91
N ASN A 224 -30.60 55.13 1.96
CA ASN A 224 -30.81 56.17 0.95
C ASN A 224 -29.72 56.21 -0.14
N MET A 225 -28.97 55.12 -0.31
CA MET A 225 -27.85 55.04 -1.25
C MET A 225 -28.10 53.92 -2.26
N THR A 226 -27.77 54.14 -3.53
CA THR A 226 -27.80 53.10 -4.57
C THR A 226 -26.39 52.57 -4.78
N ILE A 227 -26.20 51.27 -4.56
CA ILE A 227 -24.91 50.62 -4.84
C ILE A 227 -24.75 50.45 -6.36
N PRO A 228 -23.61 50.83 -6.97
CA PRO A 228 -23.35 50.55 -8.38
C PRO A 228 -23.48 49.05 -8.67
N GLY A 229 -23.89 48.69 -9.89
CA GLY A 229 -23.92 47.28 -10.31
C GLY A 229 -22.53 46.62 -10.19
N PRO A 230 -22.47 45.28 -10.10
CA PRO A 230 -21.21 44.59 -9.89
C PRO A 230 -20.27 44.82 -11.07
N GLU A 231 -18.99 45.05 -10.77
CA GLU A 231 -17.96 45.02 -11.79
C GLU A 231 -18.00 43.68 -12.54
N LEU A 232 -17.84 43.69 -13.86
CA LEU A 232 -17.86 42.48 -14.68
C LEU A 232 -19.17 41.68 -14.60
N GLY A 233 -20.29 42.36 -14.33
CA GLY A 233 -21.63 41.75 -14.27
C GLY A 233 -22.26 41.40 -15.61
N GLU A 234 -21.70 41.85 -16.73
CA GLU A 234 -22.21 41.56 -18.09
C GLU A 234 -22.02 40.08 -18.48
N ASP A 235 -22.94 39.55 -19.29
CA ASP A 235 -22.94 38.15 -19.76
C ASP A 235 -21.62 37.73 -20.40
N LYS A 236 -20.95 38.61 -21.16
CA LYS A 236 -19.67 38.30 -21.83
C LYS A 236 -18.59 37.80 -20.86
N TYR A 237 -18.58 38.26 -19.61
CA TYR A 237 -17.59 37.84 -18.62
C TYR A 237 -17.92 36.49 -17.99
N PHE A 238 -19.21 36.16 -17.87
CA PHE A 238 -19.68 34.84 -17.46
C PHE A 238 -19.46 33.81 -18.57
N GLU A 239 -19.79 34.15 -19.81
CA GLU A 239 -19.64 33.24 -20.96
C GLU A 239 -18.17 32.94 -21.30
N ALA A 240 -17.25 33.82 -20.91
CA ALA A 240 -15.81 33.57 -21.03
C ALA A 240 -15.29 32.49 -20.05
N GLN A 241 -16.07 32.10 -19.03
CA GLN A 241 -15.65 31.14 -18.01
C GLN A 241 -15.68 29.70 -18.52
N PRO A 242 -14.78 28.81 -18.05
CA PRO A 242 -14.85 27.39 -18.37
C PRO A 242 -16.23 26.80 -18.03
N LYS A 243 -16.70 25.84 -18.84
CA LYS A 243 -18.04 25.25 -18.66
C LYS A 243 -18.27 24.72 -17.24
N ILE A 244 -17.26 24.04 -16.68
CA ILE A 244 -17.31 23.48 -15.32
C ILE A 244 -17.48 24.54 -14.22
N VAL A 245 -17.08 25.80 -14.49
CA VAL A 245 -17.29 26.95 -13.60
C VAL A 245 -18.67 27.55 -13.83
N ARG A 246 -19.11 27.68 -15.09
CA ARG A 246 -20.45 28.20 -15.44
C ARG A 246 -21.58 27.35 -14.88
N ASP A 247 -21.41 26.02 -14.92
CA ASP A 247 -22.33 25.05 -14.32
C ASP A 247 -22.19 24.98 -12.78
N GLY A 248 -21.21 25.70 -12.21
CA GLY A 248 -20.82 25.59 -10.83
C GLY A 248 -21.79 26.24 -9.83
N PHE A 249 -21.68 25.84 -8.57
CA PHE A 249 -22.59 26.26 -7.49
C PHE A 249 -22.55 27.77 -7.21
N ASN A 250 -21.48 28.48 -7.61
CA ASN A 250 -21.38 29.94 -7.56
C ASN A 250 -22.44 30.65 -8.42
N ARG A 251 -22.75 30.11 -9.60
CA ARG A 251 -23.79 30.66 -10.50
C ARG A 251 -25.17 30.48 -9.91
N LEU A 252 -25.45 29.30 -9.35
CA LEU A 252 -26.71 29.04 -8.66
C LEU A 252 -26.92 30.02 -7.49
N ARG A 253 -25.87 30.24 -6.69
CA ARG A 253 -25.87 31.21 -5.59
C ARG A 253 -26.04 32.66 -6.04
N TRP A 254 -25.66 33.00 -7.26
CA TRP A 254 -25.90 34.33 -7.84
C TRP A 254 -27.40 34.54 -8.12
N MET A 255 -28.10 33.53 -8.65
CA MET A 255 -29.56 33.56 -8.85
C MET A 255 -30.34 33.80 -7.55
N TRP A 256 -29.74 33.46 -6.41
CA TRP A 256 -30.36 33.68 -5.11
C TRP A 256 -30.17 35.11 -4.60
N ARG A 257 -29.12 35.83 -5.05
CA ARG A 257 -28.65 37.06 -4.39
C ARG A 257 -28.57 38.28 -5.27
N TYR A 258 -28.32 38.13 -6.57
CA TYR A 258 -27.80 39.20 -7.41
C TYR A 258 -28.40 39.26 -8.83
N ASP A 259 -29.31 38.35 -9.18
CA ASP A 259 -29.91 38.26 -10.53
C ASP A 259 -30.94 39.35 -10.85
N THR A 260 -31.45 40.05 -9.83
CA THR A 260 -32.26 41.27 -10.03
C THR A 260 -31.63 42.47 -9.32
N PRO A 261 -31.87 43.71 -9.78
CA PRO A 261 -31.40 44.91 -9.10
C PRO A 261 -31.81 44.98 -7.63
N GLU A 262 -33.02 44.54 -7.28
CA GLU A 262 -33.55 44.56 -5.91
C GLU A 262 -32.78 43.60 -5.00
N LYS A 263 -32.61 42.35 -5.45
CA LYS A 263 -31.82 41.35 -4.72
C LYS A 263 -30.38 41.82 -4.56
N TYR A 264 -29.80 42.40 -5.61
CA TYR A 264 -28.45 42.96 -5.57
C TYR A 264 -28.30 44.07 -4.53
N GLN A 265 -29.19 45.07 -4.55
CA GLN A 265 -29.19 46.15 -3.58
C GLN A 265 -29.36 45.62 -2.15
N HIS A 266 -30.30 44.71 -1.91
CA HIS A 266 -30.54 44.12 -0.59
C HIS A 266 -29.32 43.35 -0.08
N SER A 267 -28.81 42.43 -0.89
CA SER A 267 -27.73 41.52 -0.50
C SER A 267 -26.41 42.24 -0.23
N VAL A 268 -26.00 43.17 -1.10
CA VAL A 268 -24.72 43.89 -0.92
C VAL A 268 -24.80 44.86 0.26
N LYS A 269 -25.93 45.56 0.46
CA LYS A 269 -26.14 46.40 1.64
C LYS A 269 -26.14 45.57 2.91
N GLY A 270 -26.83 44.44 2.92
CA GLY A 270 -26.86 43.53 4.07
C GLY A 270 -25.48 43.02 4.46
N TYR A 271 -24.69 42.60 3.46
CA TYR A 271 -23.29 42.21 3.65
C TYR A 271 -22.44 43.31 4.31
N TYR A 272 -22.52 44.57 3.82
CA TYR A 272 -21.79 45.70 4.42
C TYR A 272 -22.30 46.10 5.82
N ARG A 273 -23.62 46.01 6.07
CA ARG A 273 -24.20 46.27 7.39
C ARG A 273 -23.72 45.25 8.43
N MET A 274 -23.64 43.98 8.07
CA MET A 274 -23.12 42.93 8.95
C MET A 274 -21.65 43.18 9.32
N LEU A 275 -20.81 43.61 8.37
CA LEU A 275 -19.42 43.99 8.64
C LEU A 275 -19.30 45.24 9.52
N SER A 276 -20.13 46.26 9.27
CA SER A 276 -20.21 47.46 10.13
C SER A 276 -20.61 47.09 11.57
N GLY A 277 -21.46 46.07 11.72
CA GLY A 277 -21.80 45.50 13.01
C GLY A 277 -20.61 44.86 13.74
N ILE A 278 -19.67 44.22 13.03
CA ILE A 278 -18.44 43.68 13.61
C ILE A 278 -17.51 44.82 14.04
N ASP A 279 -17.34 45.84 13.19
CA ASP A 279 -16.53 47.03 13.49
C ASP A 279 -16.96 47.71 14.80
N ARG A 280 -18.27 47.83 15.03
CA ARG A 280 -18.83 48.35 16.29
C ARG A 280 -18.44 47.52 17.52
N GLU A 281 -18.40 46.20 17.41
CA GLU A 281 -17.95 45.35 18.53
C GLU A 281 -16.44 45.46 18.76
N ILE A 282 -15.63 45.61 17.70
CA ILE A 282 -14.19 45.90 17.82
C ILE A 282 -13.95 47.20 18.59
N SER A 283 -14.76 48.23 18.31
CA SER A 283 -14.68 49.52 19.02
C SER A 283 -14.91 49.33 20.53
N LYS A 284 -15.97 48.61 20.92
CA LYS A 284 -16.26 48.29 22.33
C LYS A 284 -15.11 47.51 22.99
N ILE A 285 -14.55 46.53 22.29
CA ILE A 285 -13.41 45.73 22.78
C ILE A 285 -12.20 46.63 23.05
N ARG A 286 -11.86 47.55 22.13
CA ARG A 286 -10.74 48.48 22.32
C ARG A 286 -10.97 49.47 23.46
N GLU A 287 -12.20 49.95 23.62
CA GLU A 287 -12.58 50.77 24.76
C GLU A 287 -12.43 50.02 26.09
N GLU A 288 -12.86 48.76 26.16
CA GLU A 288 -12.76 47.95 27.37
C GLU A 288 -11.30 47.63 27.73
N LEU A 289 -10.46 47.32 26.73
CA LEU A 289 -9.01 47.20 26.92
C LEU A 289 -8.40 48.47 27.53
N LYS A 290 -8.84 49.64 27.07
CA LYS A 290 -8.37 50.93 27.60
C LYS A 290 -8.85 51.16 29.04
N LYS A 291 -10.11 50.84 29.35
CA LYS A 291 -10.64 50.92 30.73
C LYS A 291 -9.89 50.02 31.70
N LYS A 292 -9.47 48.83 31.25
CA LYS A 292 -8.67 47.87 32.04
C LYS A 292 -7.17 48.15 32.04
N GLY A 293 -6.70 49.14 31.29
CA GLY A 293 -5.26 49.45 31.16
C GLY A 293 -4.45 48.36 30.44
N LEU A 294 -5.11 47.53 29.64
CA LEU A 294 -4.49 46.45 28.86
C LEU A 294 -4.12 46.90 27.43
N ASP A 295 -4.69 48.01 26.95
CA ASP A 295 -4.56 48.51 25.57
C ASP A 295 -3.11 48.72 25.11
N LYS A 296 -2.17 49.03 26.02
CA LYS A 296 -0.76 49.26 25.68
C LYS A 296 0.06 47.99 25.43
N ASN A 297 -0.46 46.83 25.81
CA ASN A 297 0.23 45.53 25.69
C ASN A 297 -0.61 44.47 24.98
N THR A 298 -1.72 44.84 24.35
CA THR A 298 -2.58 43.93 23.59
C THR A 298 -2.40 44.11 22.09
N VAL A 299 -1.91 43.08 21.41
CA VAL A 299 -1.80 43.04 19.95
C VAL A 299 -3.10 42.51 19.37
N ILE A 300 -3.62 43.17 18.33
CA ILE A 300 -4.84 42.76 17.63
C ILE A 300 -4.46 42.34 16.21
N ILE A 301 -4.81 41.11 15.83
CA ILE A 301 -4.68 40.59 14.47
C ILE A 301 -6.09 40.42 13.91
N LEU A 302 -6.39 41.03 12.76
CA LEU A 302 -7.69 40.92 12.09
C LEU A 302 -7.52 40.31 10.72
N MET A 303 -8.34 39.31 10.37
CA MET A 303 -8.32 38.66 9.07
C MET A 303 -9.72 38.17 8.63
N GLY A 304 -9.95 38.03 7.31
CA GLY A 304 -11.05 37.22 6.77
C GLY A 304 -10.67 35.75 6.58
N ASP A 305 -11.59 34.81 6.77
CA ASP A 305 -11.31 33.37 6.58
C ASP A 305 -11.32 32.92 5.12
N ASN A 306 -11.92 33.70 4.23
CA ASN A 306 -11.85 33.62 2.78
C ASN A 306 -12.42 34.90 2.13
N GLY A 307 -12.13 35.10 0.85
CA GLY A 307 -12.76 36.15 0.06
C GLY A 307 -14.19 35.79 -0.37
N TYR A 308 -14.84 36.70 -1.10
CA TYR A 308 -16.23 36.56 -1.52
C TYR A 308 -16.55 37.33 -2.83
N PHE A 309 -17.34 36.70 -3.71
CA PHE A 309 -17.94 37.34 -4.88
C PHE A 309 -19.25 38.05 -4.53
N LEU A 310 -19.38 39.31 -4.95
CA LEU A 310 -20.55 40.16 -4.76
C LEU A 310 -21.29 40.41 -6.08
N GLY A 311 -21.31 39.45 -7.00
CA GLY A 311 -21.99 39.55 -8.28
C GLY A 311 -21.06 39.63 -9.49
N GLU A 312 -19.75 39.78 -9.31
CA GLU A 312 -18.80 39.80 -10.41
C GLU A 312 -18.84 38.48 -11.20
N ARG A 313 -18.78 38.55 -12.53
CA ARG A 313 -18.93 37.39 -13.45
C ARG A 313 -20.23 36.62 -13.25
N GLN A 314 -21.24 37.29 -12.70
CA GLN A 314 -22.47 36.67 -12.29
C GLN A 314 -22.29 35.49 -11.30
N PHE A 315 -21.34 35.65 -10.38
CA PHE A 315 -21.06 34.69 -9.30
C PHE A 315 -21.37 35.26 -7.92
N ALA A 316 -21.70 34.37 -7.00
CA ALA A 316 -21.80 34.65 -5.57
C ALA A 316 -21.07 33.58 -4.77
N GLY A 317 -20.49 33.94 -3.62
CA GLY A 317 -19.80 32.98 -2.75
C GLY A 317 -18.28 32.95 -2.92
N LYS A 318 -17.70 31.75 -2.80
CA LYS A 318 -16.25 31.48 -2.72
C LYS A 318 -15.87 30.26 -3.55
N TRP A 319 -14.78 29.56 -3.23
CA TRP A 319 -14.26 28.33 -3.87
C TRP A 319 -13.40 28.52 -5.12
N LEU A 320 -13.63 29.53 -5.95
CA LEU A 320 -12.81 29.73 -7.15
C LEU A 320 -11.46 30.41 -6.82
N MET A 321 -10.47 30.27 -7.70
CA MET A 321 -9.09 30.79 -7.53
C MET A 321 -8.90 32.28 -7.88
N TYR A 322 -9.99 33.00 -8.15
CA TYR A 322 -9.99 34.44 -8.39
C TYR A 322 -9.65 35.23 -7.12
N ASP A 323 -9.03 36.40 -7.27
CA ASP A 323 -8.62 37.25 -6.15
C ASP A 323 -9.83 37.68 -5.30
N ASN A 324 -11.03 37.78 -5.88
CA ASN A 324 -12.28 37.97 -5.14
C ASN A 324 -12.49 36.93 -4.04
N SER A 325 -12.09 35.68 -4.27
CA SER A 325 -12.35 34.52 -3.42
C SER A 325 -11.14 34.15 -2.56
N VAL A 326 -9.91 34.41 -3.02
CA VAL A 326 -8.68 34.08 -2.25
C VAL A 326 -8.12 35.25 -1.44
N ARG A 327 -8.34 36.52 -1.81
CA ARG A 327 -7.79 37.66 -1.06
C ARG A 327 -8.74 38.13 0.04
N VAL A 328 -8.14 38.47 1.18
CA VAL A 328 -8.83 38.88 2.41
C VAL A 328 -8.14 40.11 3.02
N PRO A 329 -8.81 40.90 3.87
CA PRO A 329 -8.10 41.89 4.67
C PRO A 329 -7.20 41.17 5.69
N LEU A 330 -6.02 41.71 5.97
CA LEU A 330 -5.17 41.29 7.07
C LEU A 330 -4.48 42.50 7.68
N ILE A 331 -4.69 42.69 8.99
CA ILE A 331 -4.13 43.79 9.77
C ILE A 331 -3.44 43.21 11.00
N VAL A 332 -2.21 43.66 11.27
CA VAL A 332 -1.53 43.43 12.55
C VAL A 332 -1.32 44.78 13.24
N PHE A 333 -2.09 45.01 14.30
CA PHE A 333 -1.98 46.19 15.16
C PHE A 333 -1.22 45.83 16.44
N ASP A 334 0.01 46.33 16.56
CA ASP A 334 0.83 46.21 17.76
C ASP A 334 1.02 47.59 18.40
N PRO A 335 0.36 47.92 19.53
CA PRO A 335 0.42 49.24 20.17
C PRO A 335 1.81 49.57 20.74
N ARG A 336 2.72 48.57 20.81
CA ARG A 336 4.10 48.75 21.24
C ARG A 336 4.97 49.30 20.10
N GLN A 337 4.50 49.20 18.86
CA GLN A 337 5.13 49.79 17.68
C GLN A 337 4.51 51.16 17.40
N LYS A 338 5.33 52.13 16.98
CA LYS A 338 4.91 53.54 16.82
C LYS A 338 4.75 53.98 15.36
N LYS A 339 4.87 53.08 14.38
CA LYS A 339 4.85 53.42 12.96
C LYS A 339 3.87 52.55 12.18
N GLN A 340 2.94 53.22 11.51
CA GLN A 340 2.09 52.66 10.46
C GLN A 340 2.95 52.09 9.31
N LYS A 341 2.49 51.00 8.69
CA LYS A 341 3.11 50.43 7.49
C LYS A 341 2.11 49.70 6.59
N ASP A 342 2.07 50.07 5.31
CA ASP A 342 1.48 49.21 4.29
C ASP A 342 2.55 48.24 3.76
N SER A 343 2.18 46.96 3.59
CA SER A 343 3.07 45.92 3.05
C SER A 343 2.49 45.26 1.81
N ASP A 344 3.32 45.11 0.79
CA ASP A 344 3.02 44.35 -0.44
C ASP A 344 3.41 42.87 -0.34
N ALA A 345 3.88 42.41 0.82
CA ALA A 345 4.28 41.02 1.03
C ALA A 345 3.11 40.05 0.81
N LEU A 346 3.42 38.87 0.27
CA LEU A 346 2.46 37.75 0.14
C LEU A 346 2.22 37.11 1.51
N ALA A 347 1.30 37.71 2.27
CA ALA A 347 0.88 37.23 3.59
C ALA A 347 -0.25 36.22 3.45
N LEU A 348 -0.15 35.11 4.19
CA LEU A 348 -1.07 33.99 4.11
C LEU A 348 -1.81 33.78 5.44
N ASN A 349 -2.97 33.14 5.40
CA ASN A 349 -3.69 32.70 6.60
C ASN A 349 -2.84 31.77 7.49
N ILE A 350 -1.99 30.92 6.90
CA ILE A 350 -1.04 30.07 7.62
C ILE A 350 0.10 30.85 8.31
N ASP A 351 0.32 32.12 7.98
CA ASP A 351 1.33 32.96 8.63
C ASP A 351 0.84 33.53 9.96
N VAL A 352 -0.47 33.60 10.16
CA VAL A 352 -1.10 34.09 11.39
C VAL A 352 -0.69 33.26 12.62
N PRO A 353 -0.81 31.91 12.63
CA PRO A 353 -0.34 31.13 13.78
C PRO A 353 1.16 31.32 14.06
N CYS A 354 2.00 31.40 13.01
CA CYS A 354 3.43 31.70 13.15
C CYS A 354 3.68 33.06 13.81
N THR A 355 2.90 34.08 13.42
CA THR A 355 2.96 35.43 13.97
C THR A 355 2.53 35.46 15.43
N ILE A 356 1.49 34.71 15.79
CA ILE A 356 1.00 34.57 17.18
C ILE A 356 2.07 33.95 18.08
N LEU A 357 2.74 32.86 17.65
CA LEU A 357 3.81 32.25 18.45
C LEU A 357 5.07 33.13 18.55
N ASP A 358 5.43 33.86 17.49
CA ASP A 358 6.55 34.82 17.52
C ASP A 358 6.26 35.96 18.51
N LEU A 359 5.05 36.51 18.51
CA LEU A 359 4.59 37.48 19.52
C LEU A 359 4.69 36.94 20.95
N ALA A 360 4.41 35.64 21.13
CA ALA A 360 4.50 34.97 22.41
C ALA A 360 5.93 34.60 22.84
N GLY A 361 6.91 34.71 21.93
CA GLY A 361 8.29 34.27 22.13
C GLY A 361 8.43 32.76 22.23
N ILE A 362 7.55 32.00 21.56
CA ILE A 362 7.53 30.53 21.55
C ILE A 362 8.08 30.03 20.22
N GLN A 363 8.87 28.96 20.26
CA GLN A 363 9.40 28.32 19.06
C GLN A 363 8.26 27.67 18.24
N GLN A 364 8.28 27.89 16.93
CA GLN A 364 7.30 27.29 16.02
C GLN A 364 7.62 25.81 15.76
N PRO A 365 6.61 24.93 15.63
CA PRO A 365 6.81 23.56 15.17
C PRO A 365 7.48 23.52 13.79
N ASN A 366 8.43 22.61 13.59
CA ASN A 366 9.11 22.44 12.30
C ASN A 366 8.16 21.95 11.19
N THR A 367 6.98 21.44 11.56
CA THR A 367 5.94 20.99 10.63
C THR A 367 5.14 22.13 10.01
N TRP A 368 5.13 23.32 10.61
CA TRP A 368 4.38 24.46 10.09
C TRP A 368 4.97 24.98 8.79
N GLN A 369 4.09 25.40 7.89
CA GLN A 369 4.45 25.83 6.53
C GLN A 369 4.31 27.36 6.33
N GLY A 370 3.77 28.06 7.33
CA GLY A 370 3.71 29.51 7.40
C GLY A 370 5.03 30.18 7.80
N LYS A 371 5.04 31.51 7.78
CA LYS A 371 6.15 32.36 8.24
C LYS A 371 5.60 33.48 9.11
N SER A 372 6.31 33.85 10.18
CA SER A 372 5.89 34.99 11.01
C SER A 372 5.92 36.30 10.22
N LEU A 373 4.88 37.12 10.38
CA LEU A 373 4.78 38.46 9.81
C LEU A 373 5.42 39.55 10.68
N MET A 374 5.87 39.21 11.90
CA MET A 374 6.50 40.17 12.81
C MET A 374 7.79 40.81 12.29
N PRO A 375 8.63 40.18 11.44
CA PRO A 375 9.73 40.89 10.81
C PRO A 375 9.27 42.12 10.01
N ILE A 376 8.11 42.05 9.35
CA ILE A 376 7.51 43.17 8.62
C ILE A 376 6.80 44.12 9.58
N ALA A 377 5.90 43.60 10.41
CA ALA A 377 5.02 44.39 11.28
C ALA A 377 5.79 45.09 12.42
N GLY A 378 6.87 44.48 12.91
CA GLY A 378 7.79 45.04 13.88
C GLY A 378 8.90 45.92 13.28
N ASN A 379 8.81 46.26 11.99
CA ASN A 379 9.79 47.10 11.27
C ASN A 379 11.25 46.58 11.32
N ARG A 380 11.45 45.27 11.43
CA ARG A 380 12.79 44.65 11.43
C ARG A 380 13.35 44.48 10.01
N THR A 381 12.46 44.30 9.02
CA THR A 381 12.82 44.21 7.59
C THR A 381 11.69 44.77 6.70
N LYS A 382 12.06 45.18 5.48
CA LYS A 382 11.10 45.43 4.39
C LYS A 382 10.96 44.21 3.48
N ASP A 383 11.95 43.35 3.45
CA ASP A 383 12.00 42.18 2.58
C ASP A 383 11.43 40.96 3.31
N PHE A 384 10.43 40.33 2.67
CA PHE A 384 9.83 39.09 3.10
C PHE A 384 10.14 38.04 2.04
N GLU A 385 10.92 37.03 2.40
CA GLU A 385 11.40 36.02 1.46
C GLU A 385 10.27 35.08 1.00
N ARG A 386 9.39 35.55 0.13
CA ARG A 386 8.32 34.76 -0.50
C ARG A 386 7.75 35.46 -1.75
N ASP A 387 8.14 34.99 -2.93
CA ASP A 387 7.69 35.54 -4.21
C ASP A 387 6.57 34.75 -4.88
N THR A 388 6.37 33.50 -4.48
CA THR A 388 5.37 32.58 -5.03
C THR A 388 4.68 31.82 -3.90
N VAL A 389 3.35 31.69 -3.97
CA VAL A 389 2.54 30.88 -3.07
C VAL A 389 1.70 29.89 -3.84
N LEU A 390 1.37 28.77 -3.20
CA LEU A 390 0.36 27.84 -3.67
C LEU A 390 -1.01 28.38 -3.25
N ILE A 391 -1.99 28.27 -4.13
CA ILE A 391 -3.42 28.49 -3.83
C ILE A 391 -4.18 27.27 -4.33
N GLU A 392 -5.11 26.77 -3.52
CA GLU A 392 -5.79 25.52 -3.83
C GLU A 392 -7.15 25.40 -3.15
N HIS A 393 -8.01 24.56 -3.72
CA HIS A 393 -8.95 23.80 -2.93
C HIS A 393 -9.06 22.40 -3.54
N ILE A 394 -8.91 21.38 -2.70
CA ILE A 394 -8.86 19.98 -3.14
C ILE A 394 -10.16 19.23 -2.80
N TRP A 395 -11.16 19.96 -2.31
CA TRP A 395 -12.49 19.42 -2.07
C TRP A 395 -13.18 19.05 -3.39
N ASP A 396 -13.28 17.75 -3.64
CA ASP A 396 -13.96 17.18 -4.80
C ASP A 396 -15.46 17.02 -4.52
N PHE A 397 -16.25 18.02 -4.92
CA PHE A 397 -17.70 18.05 -4.71
C PHE A 397 -18.43 18.36 -6.02
N VAL A 398 -19.63 17.80 -6.16
CA VAL A 398 -20.48 17.99 -7.34
C VAL A 398 -20.71 19.49 -7.57
N ASN A 399 -20.40 19.98 -8.77
CA ASN A 399 -20.52 21.39 -9.19
C ASN A 399 -19.63 22.39 -8.42
N ILE A 400 -18.59 21.93 -7.71
CA ILE A 400 -17.52 22.78 -7.18
C ILE A 400 -16.18 22.19 -7.64
N PRO A 401 -15.63 22.65 -8.77
CA PRO A 401 -14.50 21.97 -9.38
C PRO A 401 -13.21 22.24 -8.61
N PRO A 402 -12.52 21.21 -8.06
CA PRO A 402 -11.26 21.38 -7.34
C PRO A 402 -10.21 22.02 -8.24
N SER A 403 -9.44 22.95 -7.68
CA SER A 403 -8.46 23.73 -8.43
C SER A 403 -7.20 23.99 -7.62
N GLU A 404 -6.06 24.07 -8.31
CA GLU A 404 -4.75 24.27 -7.71
C GLU A 404 -3.87 25.13 -8.61
N GLY A 405 -3.01 25.94 -8.02
CA GLY A 405 -2.23 26.90 -8.78
C GLY A 405 -1.25 27.71 -7.96
N VAL A 406 -0.56 28.63 -8.62
CA VAL A 406 0.41 29.52 -7.99
C VAL A 406 0.07 30.98 -8.19
N ARG A 407 0.31 31.77 -7.15
CA ARG A 407 0.16 33.22 -7.14
C ARG A 407 1.51 33.85 -6.78
N THR A 408 1.95 34.77 -7.63
CA THR A 408 3.08 35.69 -7.38
C THR A 408 2.54 37.10 -7.33
N LYS A 409 3.31 38.12 -6.92
CA LYS A 409 2.84 39.54 -6.94
C LYS A 409 2.17 39.94 -8.26
N ASP A 410 2.80 39.59 -9.39
CA ASP A 410 2.43 40.08 -10.73
C ASP A 410 1.67 39.07 -11.59
N TRP A 411 1.62 37.79 -11.20
CA TRP A 411 1.06 36.71 -12.02
C TRP A 411 0.27 35.71 -11.19
N LYS A 412 -0.72 35.09 -11.83
CA LYS A 412 -1.44 33.93 -11.29
C LYS A 412 -1.64 32.86 -12.36
N TYR A 413 -1.46 31.62 -11.95
CA TYR A 413 -1.75 30.44 -12.74
C TYR A 413 -2.56 29.47 -11.89
N PHE A 414 -3.57 28.82 -12.46
CA PHE A 414 -4.21 27.66 -11.84
C PHE A 414 -4.81 26.73 -12.88
N ARG A 415 -5.08 25.49 -12.47
CA ARG A 415 -5.72 24.44 -13.26
C ARG A 415 -6.78 23.71 -12.44
N TYR A 416 -7.69 23.01 -13.10
CA TYR A 416 -8.66 22.16 -12.43
C TYR A 416 -8.08 20.76 -12.20
N VAL A 417 -8.23 20.22 -10.99
CA VAL A 417 -7.54 19.00 -10.54
C VAL A 417 -8.02 17.77 -11.31
N ASN A 418 -9.33 17.66 -11.57
CA ASN A 418 -9.91 16.49 -12.22
C ASN A 418 -9.74 16.49 -13.75
N ASP A 419 -9.43 17.65 -14.36
CA ASP A 419 -9.07 17.78 -15.77
C ASP A 419 -8.08 18.94 -15.94
N LYS A 420 -6.80 18.58 -16.02
CA LYS A 420 -5.69 19.55 -16.10
C LYS A 420 -5.58 20.23 -17.46
N THR A 421 -6.36 19.82 -18.46
CA THR A 421 -6.43 20.54 -19.75
C THR A 421 -7.16 21.87 -19.62
N ILE A 422 -7.96 22.03 -18.57
CA ILE A 422 -8.62 23.29 -18.22
C ILE A 422 -7.72 24.05 -17.25
N GLU A 423 -7.20 25.19 -17.72
CA GLU A 423 -6.27 26.02 -16.94
C GLU A 423 -6.35 27.50 -17.33
N GLU A 424 -5.84 28.34 -16.45
CA GLU A 424 -5.95 29.79 -16.55
C GLU A 424 -4.63 30.48 -16.15
N LEU A 425 -4.23 31.50 -16.91
CA LEU A 425 -3.02 32.28 -16.68
C LEU A 425 -3.31 33.78 -16.80
N TYR A 426 -3.01 34.55 -15.76
CA TYR A 426 -3.30 35.98 -15.69
C TYR A 426 -2.04 36.79 -15.34
N ASN A 427 -1.85 37.93 -16.02
CA ASN A 427 -0.86 38.95 -15.67
C ASN A 427 -1.53 40.03 -14.83
N LEU A 428 -1.48 39.89 -13.51
CA LEU A 428 -2.21 40.72 -12.57
C LEU A 428 -1.72 42.17 -12.49
N LYS A 429 -0.51 42.43 -12.98
CA LYS A 429 0.01 43.80 -13.10
C LYS A 429 -0.66 44.57 -14.24
N LYS A 430 -0.97 43.91 -15.34
CA LYS A 430 -1.62 44.51 -16.52
C LYS A 430 -3.14 44.29 -16.55
N ASP A 431 -3.60 43.22 -15.91
CA ASP A 431 -4.98 42.76 -15.87
C ASP A 431 -5.34 42.36 -14.42
N PRO A 432 -5.45 43.35 -13.52
CA PRO A 432 -5.74 43.10 -12.09
C PRO A 432 -7.13 42.52 -11.86
N GLN A 433 -8.03 42.63 -12.85
CA GLN A 433 -9.40 42.12 -12.81
C GLN A 433 -9.51 40.71 -13.37
N GLU A 434 -8.44 40.11 -13.92
CA GLU A 434 -8.40 38.72 -14.41
C GLU A 434 -9.37 38.45 -15.57
N ILE A 435 -9.37 39.33 -16.57
CA ILE A 435 -10.31 39.26 -17.70
C ILE A 435 -9.76 38.38 -18.83
N ASN A 436 -8.47 38.48 -19.13
CA ASN A 436 -7.84 37.88 -20.29
C ASN A 436 -7.02 36.67 -19.87
N ASN A 437 -7.58 35.47 -20.06
CA ASN A 437 -6.85 34.22 -19.84
C ASN A 437 -5.80 34.00 -20.95
N LEU A 438 -4.52 34.06 -20.57
CA LEU A 438 -3.36 33.95 -21.46
C LEU A 438 -2.89 32.50 -21.67
N ALA A 439 -3.55 31.49 -21.10
CA ALA A 439 -3.08 30.11 -21.15
C ALA A 439 -3.00 29.53 -22.57
N LYS A 440 -3.89 29.99 -23.47
CA LYS A 440 -3.90 29.55 -24.88
C LYS A 440 -3.06 30.42 -25.79
N ASP A 441 -2.47 31.50 -25.29
CA ASP A 441 -1.65 32.40 -26.09
C ASP A 441 -0.22 31.83 -26.23
N PRO A 442 0.23 31.52 -27.47
CA PRO A 442 1.57 30.96 -27.71
C PRO A 442 2.71 31.86 -27.18
N ALA A 443 2.51 33.18 -27.10
CA ALA A 443 3.51 34.11 -26.59
C ALA A 443 3.85 33.87 -25.11
N PHE A 444 2.95 33.23 -24.35
CA PHE A 444 3.12 32.94 -22.93
C PHE A 444 3.38 31.46 -22.62
N ALA A 445 3.58 30.60 -23.64
CA ALA A 445 3.76 29.16 -23.47
C ALA A 445 4.92 28.78 -22.51
N GLN A 446 6.06 29.48 -22.58
CA GLN A 446 7.17 29.24 -21.65
C GLN A 446 6.82 29.63 -20.21
N LYS A 447 6.08 30.73 -20.03
CA LYS A 447 5.63 31.20 -18.71
C LYS A 447 4.64 30.21 -18.10
N LEU A 448 3.69 29.74 -18.90
CA LEU A 448 2.72 28.70 -18.53
C LEU A 448 3.43 27.41 -18.08
N LYS A 449 4.40 26.93 -18.88
CA LYS A 449 5.22 25.75 -18.52
C LYS A 449 5.97 25.95 -17.21
N ALA A 450 6.54 27.13 -16.97
CA ALA A 450 7.23 27.45 -15.72
C ALA A 450 6.29 27.44 -14.51
N PHE A 451 5.07 27.98 -14.64
CA PHE A 451 4.09 27.97 -13.56
C PHE A 451 3.46 26.61 -13.29
N ARG A 452 3.22 25.79 -14.33
CA ARG A 452 2.87 24.37 -14.16
C ARG A 452 3.91 23.65 -13.29
N LYS A 453 5.19 23.76 -13.67
CA LYS A 453 6.30 23.17 -12.90
C LYS A 453 6.38 23.72 -11.46
N SER A 454 6.20 25.04 -11.28
CA SER A 454 6.19 25.65 -9.95
C SER A 454 5.02 25.13 -9.10
N THR A 455 3.86 24.91 -9.71
CA THR A 455 2.68 24.34 -9.05
C THR A 455 2.99 22.91 -8.61
N ASP A 456 3.45 22.05 -9.52
CA ASP A 456 3.83 20.66 -9.21
C ASP A 456 4.91 20.57 -8.11
N THR A 457 5.88 21.50 -8.12
CA THR A 457 6.93 21.55 -7.10
C THR A 457 6.37 21.90 -5.71
N LEU A 458 5.44 22.86 -5.63
CA LEU A 458 4.83 23.26 -4.36
C LEU A 458 3.81 22.23 -3.85
N ILE A 459 3.10 21.55 -4.76
CA ILE A 459 2.25 20.39 -4.47
C ILE A 459 3.06 19.34 -3.72
N VAL A 460 4.20 18.91 -4.28
CA VAL A 460 5.06 17.91 -3.65
C VAL A 460 5.63 18.42 -2.33
N LYS A 461 6.06 19.69 -2.27
CA LYS A 461 6.62 20.30 -1.05
C LYS A 461 5.64 20.35 0.11
N TYR A 462 4.35 20.57 -0.17
CA TYR A 462 3.33 20.72 0.86
C TYR A 462 2.43 19.47 1.03
N SER A 463 2.64 18.39 0.27
CA SER A 463 2.06 17.07 0.58
C SER A 463 2.83 16.38 1.71
N ASP A 464 2.19 15.43 2.39
CA ASP A 464 2.80 14.58 3.41
C ASP A 464 2.44 13.10 3.21
N ALA A 465 2.89 12.24 4.14
CA ALA A 465 2.66 10.80 4.08
C ALA A 465 1.17 10.39 4.16
N TYR A 466 0.29 11.24 4.68
CA TYR A 466 -1.16 10.98 4.75
C TYR A 466 -1.90 11.29 3.44
N ARG A 467 -1.19 11.87 2.46
CA ARG A 467 -1.64 12.04 1.08
C ARG A 467 -0.95 11.11 0.08
N ALA A 468 -0.06 10.24 0.56
CA ALA A 468 0.69 9.33 -0.30
C ALA A 468 -0.24 8.60 -1.28
N ALA A 469 0.23 8.44 -2.52
CA ALA A 469 -0.53 7.80 -3.57
C ALA A 469 -0.45 6.27 -3.48
N PRO A 470 -1.44 5.52 -4.01
CA PRO A 470 -1.33 4.07 -4.16
C PRO A 470 -0.07 3.65 -4.93
N THR A 471 0.51 2.52 -4.53
CA THR A 471 1.75 1.96 -5.10
C THR A 471 1.54 0.55 -5.62
N ASP A 472 2.60 -0.06 -6.17
CA ASP A 472 2.64 -1.49 -6.54
C ASP A 472 1.48 -1.91 -7.42
N LEU A 473 1.28 -1.12 -8.48
CA LEU A 473 0.24 -1.32 -9.48
C LEU A 473 0.46 -2.62 -10.24
N THR A 474 -0.63 -3.35 -10.46
CA THR A 474 -0.65 -4.58 -11.26
C THR A 474 -1.81 -4.58 -12.25
N VAL A 475 -1.60 -5.24 -13.37
CA VAL A 475 -2.63 -5.65 -14.34
C VAL A 475 -2.51 -7.17 -14.45
N GLU A 476 -3.59 -7.93 -14.29
CA GLU A 476 -3.54 -9.42 -14.21
C GLU A 476 -2.66 -9.95 -13.07
N LEU A 477 -2.56 -9.19 -11.96
CA LEU A 477 -1.58 -9.46 -10.88
C LEU A 477 -0.10 -9.45 -11.34
N ILE A 478 0.17 -9.01 -12.57
CA ILE A 478 1.51 -8.87 -13.14
C ILE A 478 2.07 -7.50 -12.77
N ARG A 479 3.27 -7.51 -12.21
CA ARG A 479 4.06 -6.32 -11.91
C ARG A 479 4.83 -5.88 -13.15
N SER A 480 4.91 -4.57 -13.36
CA SER A 480 5.63 -3.96 -14.49
C SER A 480 5.29 -4.53 -15.89
N PRO A 481 3.99 -4.65 -16.25
CA PRO A 481 3.57 -5.19 -17.55
C PRO A 481 4.11 -4.37 -18.74
N GLU A 482 4.49 -3.10 -18.52
CA GLU A 482 5.12 -2.24 -19.53
C GLU A 482 6.46 -2.79 -20.09
N THR A 483 7.04 -3.80 -19.43
CA THR A 483 8.37 -4.32 -19.74
C THR A 483 8.36 -5.60 -20.59
N LYS A 484 7.59 -5.61 -21.68
CA LYS A 484 7.45 -6.72 -22.66
C LYS A 484 6.50 -7.85 -22.25
N VAL A 485 5.45 -7.55 -21.50
CA VAL A 485 4.33 -8.48 -21.29
C VAL A 485 3.16 -8.01 -22.15
N GLU A 486 2.51 -8.94 -22.84
CA GLU A 486 1.28 -8.68 -23.57
C GLU A 486 0.10 -9.29 -22.81
N ILE A 487 -0.81 -8.45 -22.33
CA ILE A 487 -1.98 -8.87 -21.54
C ILE A 487 -3.01 -9.52 -22.46
N PHE A 488 -3.27 -10.81 -22.25
CA PHE A 488 -4.15 -11.62 -23.10
C PHE A 488 -5.63 -11.42 -22.81
N ASP A 489 -5.97 -11.13 -21.55
CA ASP A 489 -7.34 -10.80 -21.20
C ASP A 489 -7.68 -9.36 -21.62
N LEU A 490 -8.85 -9.20 -22.25
CA LEU A 490 -9.37 -7.90 -22.69
C LEU A 490 -10.27 -7.26 -21.62
N LYS A 491 -10.45 -7.92 -20.47
CA LYS A 491 -11.10 -7.38 -19.28
C LYS A 491 -10.20 -7.41 -18.04
N PRO A 492 -8.93 -7.02 -18.16
CA PRO A 492 -7.93 -7.39 -17.17
C PRO A 492 -8.22 -6.82 -15.79
N GLU A 493 -7.76 -7.50 -14.74
CA GLU A 493 -7.94 -7.00 -13.38
C GLU A 493 -6.82 -6.06 -12.93
N PHE A 494 -7.22 -4.96 -12.30
CA PHE A 494 -6.31 -3.98 -11.70
C PHE A 494 -6.11 -4.25 -10.21
N GLY A 495 -4.87 -4.07 -9.75
CA GLY A 495 -4.50 -4.14 -8.34
C GLY A 495 -3.53 -3.03 -7.92
N TRP A 496 -3.57 -2.65 -6.65
CA TRP A 496 -2.70 -1.64 -6.04
C TRP A 496 -2.56 -1.84 -4.52
N THR A 497 -1.43 -1.39 -3.98
CA THR A 497 -1.21 -1.30 -2.54
C THR A 497 -1.72 0.03 -2.00
N VAL A 498 -2.55 -0.05 -0.96
CA VAL A 498 -3.10 1.13 -0.28
C VAL A 498 -2.05 1.73 0.66
N PRO A 499 -1.81 3.05 0.62
CA PRO A 499 -0.84 3.71 1.49
C PRO A 499 -1.14 3.51 2.97
N LEU A 500 -0.10 3.23 3.77
CA LEU A 500 -0.26 2.99 5.21
C LEU A 500 -0.91 4.16 5.96
N GLY A 501 -0.61 5.41 5.54
CA GLY A 501 -1.20 6.63 6.13
C GLY A 501 -2.72 6.75 5.95
N SER A 502 -3.28 6.10 4.93
CA SER A 502 -4.73 6.02 4.70
C SER A 502 -5.41 5.01 5.63
N LYS A 503 -4.64 4.05 6.17
CA LYS A 503 -5.13 2.85 6.85
C LYS A 503 -6.04 2.03 5.96
N PHE A 504 -7.30 2.44 5.77
CA PHE A 504 -8.29 1.78 4.94
C PHE A 504 -8.75 2.69 3.81
N GLN A 505 -9.10 2.08 2.68
CA GLN A 505 -9.77 2.74 1.58
C GLN A 505 -11.29 2.58 1.72
N SER A 506 -12.05 3.66 1.48
CA SER A 506 -13.51 3.60 1.35
C SER A 506 -14.00 3.72 -0.09
N ALA A 507 -13.18 4.31 -0.97
CA ALA A 507 -13.50 4.49 -2.37
C ALA A 507 -12.23 4.61 -3.24
N TYR A 508 -12.35 4.32 -4.52
CA TYR A 508 -11.29 4.52 -5.51
C TYR A 508 -11.81 5.20 -6.77
N GLN A 509 -10.86 5.67 -7.59
CA GLN A 509 -11.10 6.05 -8.97
C GLN A 509 -9.94 5.58 -9.85
N ILE A 510 -10.25 4.79 -10.87
CA ILE A 510 -9.31 4.37 -11.92
C ILE A 510 -9.53 5.25 -13.14
N LEU A 511 -8.43 5.68 -13.74
CA LEU A 511 -8.40 6.30 -15.06
C LEU A 511 -7.59 5.40 -16.00
N VAL A 512 -8.13 5.11 -17.18
CA VAL A 512 -7.44 4.45 -18.30
C VAL A 512 -7.53 5.36 -19.51
N ALA A 513 -6.41 5.55 -20.20
CA ALA A 513 -6.31 6.39 -21.38
C ALA A 513 -5.55 5.72 -22.52
N SER A 514 -5.78 6.20 -23.74
CA SER A 514 -5.10 5.72 -24.94
C SER A 514 -3.71 6.32 -25.17
N SER A 515 -3.28 7.30 -24.36
CA SER A 515 -1.92 7.84 -24.42
C SER A 515 -1.45 8.44 -23.11
N GLN A 516 -0.13 8.49 -22.90
CA GLN A 516 0.51 9.15 -21.77
C GLN A 516 0.05 10.61 -21.62
N SER A 517 -0.06 11.35 -22.73
CA SER A 517 -0.43 12.77 -22.70
C SER A 517 -1.85 13.01 -22.15
N ILE A 518 -2.78 12.09 -22.44
CA ILE A 518 -4.16 12.17 -21.98
C ILE A 518 -4.22 11.82 -20.49
N ILE A 519 -3.59 10.73 -20.06
CA ILE A 519 -3.61 10.33 -18.64
C ILE A 519 -2.89 11.34 -17.74
N ASP A 520 -1.81 11.98 -18.21
CA ASP A 520 -1.08 13.02 -17.46
C ASP A 520 -1.96 14.25 -17.17
N SER A 521 -2.95 14.49 -18.03
CA SER A 521 -3.95 15.53 -17.83
C SER A 521 -5.11 15.15 -16.90
N ASN A 522 -5.04 13.97 -16.26
CA ASN A 522 -6.11 13.37 -15.45
C ASN A 522 -7.38 13.03 -16.26
N ASN A 523 -7.22 12.72 -17.55
CA ASN A 523 -8.32 12.30 -18.39
C ASN A 523 -8.24 10.77 -18.65
N GLY A 524 -9.32 10.05 -18.35
CA GLY A 524 -9.47 8.62 -18.59
C GLY A 524 -10.41 8.37 -19.79
N ASN A 525 -9.97 8.72 -21.00
CA ASN A 525 -10.82 8.67 -22.19
C ASN A 525 -11.23 7.25 -22.61
N ILE A 526 -10.57 6.22 -22.09
CA ILE A 526 -10.88 4.81 -22.33
C ILE A 526 -11.71 4.24 -21.17
N TRP A 527 -11.40 4.67 -19.94
CA TRP A 527 -12.21 4.35 -18.76
C TRP A 527 -11.99 5.39 -17.67
N ASP A 528 -13.07 5.89 -17.10
CA ASP A 528 -13.07 6.66 -15.86
C ASP A 528 -14.17 6.11 -14.97
N THR A 529 -13.78 5.39 -13.92
CA THR A 529 -14.74 4.74 -13.01
C THR A 529 -15.59 5.74 -12.23
N LYS A 530 -15.22 7.04 -12.26
CA LYS A 530 -15.63 8.02 -11.25
C LYS A 530 -15.26 7.50 -9.85
N ARG A 531 -15.88 8.07 -8.81
CA ARG A 531 -15.69 7.61 -7.43
C ARG A 531 -16.54 6.36 -7.19
N VAL A 532 -15.88 5.20 -7.07
CA VAL A 532 -16.53 3.92 -6.72
C VAL A 532 -16.40 3.69 -5.23
N ALA A 533 -17.52 3.56 -4.52
CA ALA A 533 -17.53 3.26 -3.09
C ALA A 533 -17.24 1.77 -2.85
N SER A 534 -15.97 1.44 -2.69
CA SER A 534 -15.48 0.07 -2.45
C SER A 534 -14.12 0.09 -1.77
N ASN A 535 -13.87 -0.93 -0.96
CA ASN A 535 -12.58 -1.22 -0.34
C ASN A 535 -11.74 -2.22 -1.16
N SER A 536 -12.17 -2.61 -2.35
CA SER A 536 -11.36 -3.42 -3.26
C SER A 536 -10.12 -2.63 -3.70
N SER A 537 -8.97 -3.29 -3.64
CA SER A 537 -7.68 -2.77 -4.13
C SER A 537 -6.88 -3.85 -4.86
N THR A 538 -7.51 -4.97 -5.14
CA THR A 538 -7.02 -6.12 -5.90
C THR A 538 -8.22 -6.68 -6.64
N ASP A 539 -7.99 -7.36 -7.76
CA ASP A 539 -9.02 -8.05 -8.51
C ASP A 539 -10.16 -7.11 -8.98
N VAL A 540 -9.80 -5.90 -9.44
CA VAL A 540 -10.77 -4.92 -9.96
C VAL A 540 -10.86 -5.05 -11.47
N GLU A 541 -11.85 -5.80 -11.95
CA GLU A 541 -12.09 -6.07 -13.38
C GLU A 541 -12.30 -4.77 -14.19
N TYR A 542 -11.70 -4.73 -15.38
CA TYR A 542 -11.91 -3.64 -16.33
C TYR A 542 -13.37 -3.56 -16.81
N SER A 543 -13.97 -2.36 -16.73
CA SER A 543 -15.35 -2.10 -17.18
C SER A 543 -15.48 -0.88 -18.09
N GLY A 544 -14.43 -0.56 -18.85
CA GLY A 544 -14.43 0.56 -19.80
C GLY A 544 -14.78 0.17 -21.23
N GLU A 545 -14.40 1.02 -22.18
CA GLU A 545 -14.55 0.74 -23.61
C GLU A 545 -13.76 -0.51 -24.04
N PRO A 546 -14.28 -1.36 -24.95
CA PRO A 546 -13.58 -2.58 -25.37
C PRO A 546 -12.11 -2.34 -25.75
N LEU A 547 -11.21 -3.11 -25.13
CA LEU A 547 -9.78 -3.03 -25.43
C LEU A 547 -9.48 -3.71 -26.78
N GLU A 548 -8.56 -3.12 -27.54
CA GLU A 548 -8.14 -3.65 -28.84
C GLU A 548 -6.80 -4.34 -28.71
N VAL A 549 -6.65 -5.52 -29.33
CA VAL A 549 -5.38 -6.29 -29.36
C VAL A 549 -4.25 -5.47 -29.99
N GLY A 550 -3.06 -5.53 -29.39
CA GLY A 550 -1.85 -4.86 -29.86
C GLY A 550 -1.78 -3.37 -29.52
N LYS A 551 -2.69 -2.86 -28.68
CA LYS A 551 -2.68 -1.45 -28.24
C LYS A 551 -2.12 -1.31 -26.83
N THR A 552 -1.38 -0.23 -26.63
CA THR A 552 -0.89 0.20 -25.32
C THR A 552 -1.85 1.19 -24.68
N TYR A 553 -2.24 0.90 -23.44
CA TYR A 553 -3.06 1.76 -22.60
C TYR A 553 -2.27 2.22 -21.39
N TYR A 554 -2.69 3.35 -20.81
CA TYR A 554 -2.05 3.98 -19.66
C TYR A 554 -3.07 4.16 -18.56
N TRP A 555 -2.73 3.79 -17.34
CA TRP A 555 -3.65 3.86 -16.22
C TRP A 555 -3.01 4.37 -14.95
N LYS A 556 -3.86 4.84 -14.04
CA LYS A 556 -3.51 5.22 -12.67
C LYS A 556 -4.75 5.20 -11.79
N VAL A 557 -4.52 5.19 -10.48
CA VAL A 557 -5.58 5.11 -9.48
C VAL A 557 -5.37 6.14 -8.37
N ARG A 558 -6.45 6.69 -7.83
CA ARG A 558 -6.46 7.43 -6.56
C ARG A 558 -7.54 6.89 -5.65
N ILE A 559 -7.44 7.20 -4.37
CA ILE A 559 -8.35 6.65 -3.36
C ILE A 559 -8.88 7.73 -2.40
N TRP A 560 -9.95 7.37 -1.69
CA TRP A 560 -10.42 8.07 -0.51
C TRP A 560 -10.23 7.15 0.70
N ASP A 561 -9.67 7.70 1.78
CA ASP A 561 -9.53 6.97 3.05
C ASP A 561 -10.88 6.77 3.76
N GLU A 562 -10.91 6.01 4.85
CA GLU A 562 -12.13 5.76 5.66
C GLU A 562 -12.83 7.02 6.18
N GLU A 563 -12.10 8.12 6.32
CA GLU A 563 -12.59 9.44 6.73
C GLU A 563 -12.90 10.31 5.50
N ASN A 564 -13.05 9.70 4.33
CA ASN A 564 -13.34 10.33 3.04
C ASN A 564 -12.31 11.40 2.62
N ARG A 565 -11.05 11.25 3.04
CA ARG A 565 -9.95 12.14 2.64
C ARG A 565 -9.34 11.65 1.34
N LEU A 566 -9.21 12.56 0.37
CA LEU A 566 -8.67 12.27 -0.96
C LEU A 566 -7.14 12.18 -0.91
N VAL A 567 -6.55 11.15 -1.52
CA VAL A 567 -5.09 11.05 -1.70
C VAL A 567 -4.67 11.35 -3.15
N ASP A 568 -3.36 11.48 -3.37
CA ASP A 568 -2.81 11.75 -4.70
C ASP A 568 -2.96 10.54 -5.65
N TYR A 569 -2.98 10.79 -6.95
CA TYR A 569 -2.95 9.71 -7.96
C TYR A 569 -1.62 8.97 -7.90
N SER A 570 -1.68 7.65 -8.11
CA SER A 570 -0.51 6.81 -8.35
C SER A 570 0.31 7.32 -9.53
N ASN A 571 1.57 6.87 -9.61
CA ASN A 571 2.31 6.97 -10.85
C ASN A 571 1.55 6.24 -11.97
N VAL A 572 1.73 6.71 -13.20
CA VAL A 572 1.13 6.06 -14.37
C VAL A 572 1.87 4.75 -14.64
N GLN A 573 1.11 3.68 -14.86
CA GLN A 573 1.59 2.42 -15.43
C GLN A 573 0.95 2.22 -16.80
N SER A 574 1.65 1.57 -17.72
CA SER A 574 1.10 1.19 -19.02
C SER A 574 1.06 -0.32 -19.18
N PHE A 575 0.13 -0.82 -19.99
CA PHE A 575 0.07 -2.22 -20.40
C PHE A 575 -0.30 -2.31 -21.87
N THR A 576 0.17 -3.36 -22.55
CA THR A 576 -0.15 -3.63 -23.94
C THR A 576 -0.97 -4.90 -24.01
N THR A 577 -2.08 -4.88 -24.74
CA THR A 577 -2.91 -6.07 -24.96
C THR A 577 -2.32 -6.98 -26.03
N GLY A 578 -2.39 -8.29 -25.80
CA GLY A 578 -1.91 -9.34 -26.69
C GLY A 578 -3.04 -10.20 -27.24
N LYS A 579 -2.66 -11.24 -27.98
CA LYS A 579 -3.59 -12.25 -28.48
C LYS A 579 -3.38 -13.56 -27.71
N SER A 580 -4.41 -14.04 -27.03
CA SER A 580 -4.40 -15.38 -26.42
C SER A 580 -4.63 -16.49 -27.45
N ASP A 581 -4.14 -17.69 -27.12
CA ASP A 581 -4.68 -18.92 -27.66
C ASP A 581 -6.03 -19.21 -26.99
N SER A 582 -7.01 -19.73 -27.73
CA SER A 582 -8.40 -19.86 -27.24
C SER A 582 -8.60 -20.71 -25.98
N TYR A 583 -7.60 -21.50 -25.55
CA TYR A 583 -7.71 -22.37 -24.38
C TYR A 583 -7.25 -21.73 -23.07
N ILE A 584 -6.56 -20.58 -23.11
CA ILE A 584 -5.99 -19.89 -21.93
C ILE A 584 -6.57 -18.49 -21.80
N VAL A 585 -6.81 -18.04 -20.58
CA VAL A 585 -7.06 -16.62 -20.27
C VAL A 585 -5.94 -15.97 -19.49
N SER A 586 -5.21 -16.73 -18.67
CA SER A 586 -4.13 -16.18 -17.86
C SER A 586 -2.97 -15.70 -18.72
N THR A 587 -2.48 -14.49 -18.44
CA THR A 587 -1.28 -13.94 -19.07
C THR A 587 -0.03 -14.45 -18.35
N GLU A 588 0.96 -15.02 -19.05
CA GLU A 588 2.27 -15.27 -18.43
C GLU A 588 3.13 -14.01 -18.31
N ASN A 589 3.98 -13.97 -17.27
CA ASN A 589 4.97 -12.92 -17.11
C ASN A 589 6.21 -13.17 -17.98
N LYS A 590 7.08 -12.16 -18.10
CA LYS A 590 8.29 -12.23 -18.92
C LYS A 590 9.37 -13.14 -18.31
N PHE A 591 10.27 -13.59 -19.18
CA PHE A 591 11.51 -14.28 -18.79
C PHE A 591 12.67 -13.31 -18.62
N ILE A 592 13.58 -13.68 -17.72
CA ILE A 592 14.81 -12.96 -17.42
C ILE A 592 16.00 -13.89 -17.62
N THR A 593 17.02 -13.38 -18.31
CA THR A 593 18.37 -13.94 -18.29
C THR A 593 19.25 -13.09 -17.39
N THR A 594 19.66 -13.65 -16.26
CA THR A 594 20.56 -13.03 -15.30
C THR A 594 22.01 -13.44 -15.61
N LYS A 595 22.89 -12.46 -15.77
CA LYS A 595 24.34 -12.66 -15.92
C LYS A 595 24.98 -12.82 -14.55
N VAL A 596 25.49 -14.01 -14.26
CA VAL A 596 26.11 -14.36 -12.97
C VAL A 596 27.62 -14.41 -13.14
N LYS A 597 28.33 -13.57 -12.38
CA LYS A 597 29.79 -13.60 -12.27
C LYS A 597 30.24 -14.73 -11.34
N PRO A 598 31.43 -15.30 -11.54
CA PRO A 598 31.94 -16.32 -10.65
C PRO A 598 32.22 -15.76 -9.25
N VAL A 599 31.86 -16.52 -8.22
CA VAL A 599 32.27 -16.25 -6.83
C VAL A 599 33.69 -16.77 -6.55
N LEU A 600 34.15 -17.75 -7.33
CA LEU A 600 35.51 -18.27 -7.31
C LEU A 600 36.04 -18.47 -8.73
N PHE A 601 37.26 -18.01 -8.98
CA PHE A 601 37.97 -18.20 -10.24
C PHE A 601 39.44 -18.50 -9.94
N GLU A 602 39.91 -19.70 -10.27
CA GLU A 602 41.24 -20.17 -9.91
C GLU A 602 41.90 -20.92 -11.07
N LYS A 603 43.20 -20.69 -11.28
CA LYS A 603 43.98 -21.52 -12.20
C LYS A 603 44.47 -22.77 -11.45
N ARG A 604 44.08 -23.96 -11.92
CA ARG A 604 44.44 -25.26 -11.34
C ARG A 604 45.16 -26.11 -12.39
N GLY A 605 46.48 -26.11 -12.34
CA GLY A 605 47.30 -26.78 -13.36
C GLY A 605 47.03 -26.19 -14.76
N ASP A 606 46.51 -27.02 -15.65
CA ASP A 606 46.32 -26.72 -17.08
C ASP A 606 44.94 -26.13 -17.42
N PHE A 607 44.07 -25.91 -16.42
CA PHE A 607 42.74 -25.32 -16.63
C PHE A 607 42.41 -24.23 -15.59
N TYR A 608 41.42 -23.41 -15.92
CA TYR A 608 40.79 -22.46 -14.98
C TYR A 608 39.52 -23.08 -14.43
N PHE A 609 39.43 -23.22 -13.11
CA PHE A 609 38.23 -23.63 -12.38
C PHE A 609 37.37 -22.42 -12.00
N ILE A 610 36.06 -22.57 -12.14
CA ILE A 610 35.08 -21.51 -12.01
C ILE A 610 33.91 -22.03 -11.16
N ASP A 611 33.55 -21.32 -10.10
CA ASP A 611 32.33 -21.54 -9.32
C ASP A 611 31.43 -20.31 -9.42
N PHE A 612 30.20 -20.48 -9.93
CA PHE A 612 29.19 -19.41 -9.99
C PHE A 612 28.41 -19.25 -8.67
N GLY A 613 28.72 -20.06 -7.66
CA GLY A 613 28.13 -20.03 -6.32
C GLY A 613 26.83 -20.79 -6.20
N LYS A 614 25.98 -20.77 -7.23
CA LYS A 614 24.73 -21.54 -7.30
C LYS A 614 24.56 -22.21 -8.66
N ALA A 615 23.88 -23.35 -8.68
CA ALA A 615 23.42 -23.98 -9.90
C ALA A 615 22.30 -23.14 -10.51
N ALA A 616 22.24 -23.07 -11.84
CA ALA A 616 21.15 -22.45 -12.55
C ALA A 616 20.93 -23.14 -13.90
N PHE A 617 19.69 -23.15 -14.38
CA PHE A 617 19.38 -23.53 -15.76
C PHE A 617 19.98 -22.48 -16.69
N ALA A 618 21.11 -22.82 -17.29
CA ALA A 618 21.97 -21.82 -17.89
C ALA A 618 22.70 -22.30 -19.15
N THR A 619 23.28 -21.33 -19.84
CA THR A 619 24.47 -21.47 -20.68
C THR A 619 25.57 -20.55 -20.14
N MET A 620 26.72 -20.42 -20.81
CA MET A 620 27.84 -19.60 -20.37
C MET A 620 28.38 -18.74 -21.52
N ASP A 621 28.55 -17.45 -21.25
CA ASP A 621 29.30 -16.54 -22.09
C ASP A 621 30.73 -16.42 -21.57
N PHE A 622 31.69 -16.29 -22.49
CA PHE A 622 33.04 -15.87 -22.13
C PHE A 622 33.69 -15.00 -23.21
N THR A 623 34.65 -14.18 -22.78
CA THR A 623 35.47 -13.37 -23.66
C THR A 623 36.90 -13.91 -23.71
N TYR A 624 37.45 -14.08 -24.91
CA TYR A 624 38.79 -14.62 -25.10
C TYR A 624 39.40 -14.10 -26.41
N ASP A 625 40.61 -13.54 -26.37
CA ASP A 625 41.28 -12.95 -27.54
C ASP A 625 42.42 -13.86 -28.04
N ALA A 626 42.07 -14.87 -28.82
CA ALA A 626 43.03 -15.86 -29.33
C ALA A 626 44.05 -15.23 -30.31
N LYS A 627 45.34 -15.44 -30.07
CA LYS A 627 46.41 -15.01 -31.01
C LYS A 627 46.63 -15.98 -32.17
N THR A 628 46.35 -17.26 -31.96
CA THR A 628 46.35 -18.28 -33.01
C THR A 628 45.06 -19.12 -32.91
N PRO A 629 44.55 -19.68 -34.02
CA PRO A 629 43.42 -20.61 -33.95
C PRO A 629 43.77 -21.84 -33.12
N HIS A 630 42.94 -22.16 -32.13
CA HIS A 630 43.02 -23.37 -31.30
C HIS A 630 41.65 -23.72 -30.72
N THR A 631 41.55 -24.81 -29.98
CA THR A 631 40.30 -25.28 -29.37
C THR A 631 40.42 -25.20 -27.86
N LEU A 632 39.46 -24.55 -27.21
CA LEU A 632 39.27 -24.62 -25.76
C LEU A 632 38.39 -25.81 -25.42
N THR A 633 38.71 -26.50 -24.33
CA THR A 633 37.83 -27.51 -23.75
C THR A 633 37.15 -26.91 -22.54
N ILE A 634 35.83 -26.76 -22.63
CA ILE A 634 35.00 -26.23 -21.56
C ILE A 634 34.23 -27.37 -20.94
N ARG A 635 34.31 -27.50 -19.62
CA ARG A 635 33.51 -28.49 -18.88
C ARG A 635 32.55 -27.75 -17.98
N VAL A 636 31.29 -28.15 -17.96
CA VAL A 636 30.28 -27.60 -17.07
C VAL A 636 29.60 -28.72 -16.29
N GLY A 637 29.25 -28.48 -15.04
CA GLY A 637 28.53 -29.47 -14.24
C GLY A 637 27.94 -28.95 -12.92
N GLU A 638 27.08 -29.77 -12.33
CA GLU A 638 26.41 -29.48 -11.05
C GLU A 638 27.22 -29.90 -9.83
N MET A 639 28.10 -30.89 -9.98
CA MET A 639 28.81 -31.55 -8.87
C MET A 639 30.33 -31.41 -9.03
N VAL A 640 31.04 -31.31 -7.90
CA VAL A 640 32.50 -31.43 -7.84
C VAL A 640 32.94 -32.82 -7.38
N ASN A 641 34.15 -33.24 -7.78
CA ASN A 641 34.78 -34.47 -7.31
C ASN A 641 35.52 -34.25 -5.96
N GLU A 642 36.20 -35.28 -5.47
CA GLU A 642 36.96 -35.22 -4.19
C GLU A 642 38.08 -34.16 -4.18
N ASP A 643 38.64 -33.83 -5.35
CA ASP A 643 39.64 -32.77 -5.51
C ASP A 643 39.03 -31.36 -5.60
N GLY A 644 37.70 -31.24 -5.54
CA GLY A 644 36.97 -29.99 -5.70
C GLY A 644 36.91 -29.46 -7.14
N ASN A 645 37.24 -30.29 -8.14
CA ASN A 645 37.13 -29.98 -9.57
C ASN A 645 35.78 -30.44 -10.13
N VAL A 646 35.41 -30.04 -11.35
CA VAL A 646 34.14 -30.48 -11.96
C VAL A 646 34.11 -32.01 -12.03
N ASN A 647 33.06 -32.63 -11.49
CA ASN A 647 32.94 -34.09 -11.51
C ASN A 647 32.61 -34.57 -12.93
N ARG A 648 33.62 -35.12 -13.60
CA ARG A 648 33.53 -35.65 -14.97
C ARG A 648 32.84 -37.02 -15.05
N THR A 649 32.65 -37.67 -13.91
CA THR A 649 31.97 -38.95 -13.78
C THR A 649 30.94 -38.86 -12.65
N PRO A 650 29.84 -38.09 -12.84
CA PRO A 650 28.75 -38.07 -11.88
C PRO A 650 28.25 -39.50 -11.57
N PRO A 651 27.65 -39.74 -10.38
CA PRO A 651 27.15 -41.06 -9.99
C PRO A 651 26.38 -41.76 -11.11
N ALA A 652 26.76 -43.00 -11.41
CA ALA A 652 26.15 -43.77 -12.49
C ALA A 652 24.63 -43.86 -12.29
N LYS A 653 23.87 -43.68 -13.38
CA LYS A 653 22.38 -43.62 -13.43
C LYS A 653 21.74 -42.34 -12.86
N SER A 654 22.49 -41.45 -12.19
CA SER A 654 21.96 -40.15 -11.75
C SER A 654 21.62 -39.24 -12.94
N ASN A 655 20.84 -38.19 -12.70
CA ASN A 655 20.58 -37.13 -13.69
C ASN A 655 21.38 -35.86 -13.39
N ILE A 656 22.40 -35.96 -12.54
CA ILE A 656 23.35 -34.89 -12.26
C ILE A 656 24.13 -34.58 -13.55
N ARG A 657 24.07 -33.34 -14.01
CA ARG A 657 24.58 -32.94 -15.32
C ARG A 657 26.08 -32.67 -15.29
N TYR A 658 26.73 -33.17 -16.34
CA TYR A 658 28.10 -32.89 -16.73
C TYR A 658 28.15 -32.85 -18.27
N GLN A 659 28.86 -31.86 -18.82
CA GLN A 659 29.15 -31.82 -20.25
C GLN A 659 30.59 -31.36 -20.49
N GLU A 660 31.23 -31.95 -21.49
CA GLU A 660 32.47 -31.44 -22.10
C GLU A 660 32.13 -30.87 -23.49
N ILE A 661 32.52 -29.62 -23.71
CA ILE A 661 32.19 -28.81 -24.87
C ILE A 661 33.49 -28.30 -25.48
N LYS A 662 33.68 -28.49 -26.78
CA LYS A 662 34.83 -27.97 -27.52
C LYS A 662 34.43 -26.66 -28.18
N VAL A 663 35.22 -25.61 -27.98
CA VAL A 663 34.98 -24.29 -28.57
C VAL A 663 36.21 -23.86 -29.36
N ASP A 664 36.04 -23.75 -30.68
CA ASP A 664 37.10 -23.27 -31.57
C ASP A 664 37.22 -21.75 -31.48
N VAL A 665 38.39 -21.29 -31.04
CA VAL A 665 38.72 -19.88 -30.83
C VAL A 665 39.68 -19.42 -31.93
N LYS A 666 39.52 -18.19 -32.40
CA LYS A 666 40.26 -17.65 -33.56
C LYS A 666 40.53 -16.15 -33.44
N PRO A 667 41.64 -15.65 -34.01
CA PRO A 667 41.91 -14.21 -34.05
C PRO A 667 40.74 -13.43 -34.65
N GLY A 668 40.40 -12.30 -34.03
CA GLY A 668 39.34 -11.40 -34.48
C GLY A 668 37.93 -11.71 -33.94
N GLN A 669 37.72 -12.87 -33.31
CA GLN A 669 36.50 -13.15 -32.53
C GLN A 669 36.85 -13.13 -31.04
N THR A 670 36.17 -12.30 -30.26
CA THR A 670 36.50 -12.08 -28.84
C THR A 670 35.39 -12.47 -27.87
N LYS A 671 34.19 -12.75 -28.37
CA LYS A 671 33.02 -13.16 -27.58
C LYS A 671 32.55 -14.54 -28.04
N TYR A 672 32.29 -15.39 -27.06
CA TYR A 672 31.90 -16.77 -27.26
C TYR A 672 30.76 -17.10 -26.30
N GLN A 673 29.79 -17.88 -26.77
CA GLN A 673 28.80 -18.54 -25.94
C GLN A 673 28.99 -20.04 -26.14
N ILE A 674 28.92 -20.82 -25.06
CA ILE A 674 29.01 -22.27 -25.17
C ILE A 674 27.72 -22.83 -25.76
N GLU A 675 27.85 -23.83 -26.62
CA GLU A 675 26.72 -24.61 -27.12
C GLU A 675 26.54 -25.86 -26.26
N VAL A 676 25.70 -25.76 -25.22
CA VAL A 676 25.37 -26.91 -24.38
C VAL A 676 24.54 -27.92 -25.16
N GLN A 677 24.79 -29.21 -24.94
CA GLN A 677 24.15 -30.31 -25.63
C GLN A 677 22.73 -30.54 -25.09
N LYS A 678 21.78 -30.80 -25.98
CA LYS A 678 20.41 -31.17 -25.62
C LYS A 678 20.35 -32.59 -25.04
N ASN A 679 19.51 -32.82 -24.05
CA ASN A 679 19.17 -34.16 -23.58
C ASN A 679 17.86 -34.60 -24.25
N GLU A 680 17.81 -35.82 -24.81
CA GLU A 680 16.63 -36.30 -25.54
C GLU A 680 15.37 -36.31 -24.67
N ARG A 681 15.48 -36.65 -23.37
CA ARG A 681 14.33 -36.79 -22.48
C ARG A 681 13.66 -35.44 -22.20
N ASN A 682 14.47 -34.43 -21.88
CA ASN A 682 13.99 -33.09 -21.52
C ASN A 682 13.78 -32.15 -22.72
N THR A 683 13.96 -32.66 -23.94
CA THR A 683 13.65 -31.95 -25.19
C THR A 683 12.70 -32.74 -26.09
N ARG A 684 12.07 -33.80 -25.57
CA ARG A 684 11.14 -34.63 -26.33
C ARG A 684 9.87 -33.84 -26.63
N ALA A 685 9.59 -33.67 -27.92
CA ALA A 685 8.40 -32.98 -28.41
C ALA A 685 7.12 -33.58 -27.82
N ASN A 686 6.19 -32.72 -27.43
CA ASN A 686 4.88 -33.06 -26.85
C ASN A 686 4.94 -33.83 -25.51
N GLN A 687 6.09 -33.82 -24.83
CA GLN A 687 6.23 -34.34 -23.46
C GLN A 687 6.87 -33.28 -22.56
N ALA A 688 8.07 -32.82 -22.90
CA ALA A 688 8.78 -31.79 -22.16
C ALA A 688 8.33 -30.38 -22.59
N ILE A 689 8.33 -29.43 -21.66
CA ILE A 689 8.11 -28.02 -21.98
C ILE A 689 9.30 -27.50 -22.78
N ALA A 690 9.02 -27.03 -23.99
CA ALA A 690 10.04 -26.41 -24.84
C ALA A 690 10.37 -25.00 -24.33
N LEU A 691 11.61 -24.58 -24.56
CA LEU A 691 12.00 -23.17 -24.41
C LEU A 691 11.39 -22.34 -25.55
N PRO A 692 11.19 -21.03 -25.35
CA PRO A 692 10.73 -20.15 -26.43
C PRO A 692 11.67 -20.17 -27.63
N ASP A 693 11.12 -19.95 -28.82
CA ASP A 693 11.90 -19.88 -30.05
C ASP A 693 13.03 -18.85 -29.95
N GLY A 694 14.24 -19.25 -30.37
CA GLY A 694 15.44 -18.40 -30.32
C GLY A 694 16.23 -18.45 -29.01
N PHE A 695 15.78 -19.16 -27.98
CA PHE A 695 16.57 -19.40 -26.77
C PHE A 695 17.58 -20.55 -26.95
N PRO A 696 18.80 -20.44 -26.39
CA PRO A 696 19.77 -21.53 -26.42
C PRO A 696 19.27 -22.70 -25.55
N PRO A 697 19.72 -23.93 -25.83
CA PRO A 697 19.57 -25.02 -24.87
C PRO A 697 20.13 -24.61 -23.50
N LEU A 698 19.46 -25.02 -22.44
CA LEU A 698 19.88 -24.78 -21.07
C LEU A 698 20.23 -26.11 -20.41
N VAL A 699 21.22 -26.11 -19.54
CA VAL A 699 21.49 -27.21 -18.61
C VAL A 699 21.75 -26.64 -17.22
N PRO A 700 21.34 -27.33 -16.14
CA PRO A 700 21.71 -26.93 -14.80
C PRO A 700 23.22 -27.14 -14.63
N PHE A 701 23.92 -26.08 -14.22
CA PHE A 701 25.31 -26.20 -13.76
C PHE A 701 25.63 -25.10 -12.75
N ARG A 702 26.62 -25.36 -11.90
CA ARG A 702 27.21 -24.39 -10.95
C ARG A 702 28.68 -24.15 -11.26
N TYR A 703 29.36 -25.18 -11.73
CA TYR A 703 30.80 -25.19 -11.90
C TYR A 703 31.18 -25.23 -13.38
N ALA A 704 32.30 -24.61 -13.73
CA ALA A 704 32.89 -24.71 -15.04
C ALA A 704 34.43 -24.86 -14.99
N GLU A 705 35.01 -25.47 -16.02
CA GLU A 705 36.45 -25.51 -16.27
C GLU A 705 36.75 -25.03 -17.68
N ILE A 706 37.81 -24.24 -17.86
CA ILE A 706 38.33 -23.84 -19.19
C ILE A 706 39.77 -24.34 -19.32
N GLU A 707 39.98 -25.33 -20.17
CA GLU A 707 41.29 -25.93 -20.48
C GLU A 707 41.74 -25.55 -21.91
N GLY A 708 43.05 -25.44 -22.10
CA GLY A 708 43.65 -25.14 -23.41
C GLY A 708 43.79 -23.65 -23.72
N ALA A 709 43.51 -22.77 -22.76
CA ALA A 709 43.72 -21.33 -22.89
C ALA A 709 45.22 -20.99 -22.94
N GLN A 710 45.65 -20.44 -24.07
CA GLN A 710 47.00 -19.91 -24.31
C GLN A 710 47.15 -18.49 -23.76
N GLU A 711 46.05 -17.74 -23.71
CA GLU A 711 46.01 -16.39 -23.14
C GLU A 711 45.51 -16.41 -21.69
N THR A 712 45.82 -15.35 -20.93
CA THR A 712 45.37 -15.24 -19.54
C THR A 712 43.88 -14.92 -19.47
N LEU A 713 43.15 -15.70 -18.66
CA LEU A 713 41.75 -15.46 -18.33
C LEU A 713 41.61 -14.97 -16.89
N THR A 714 40.57 -14.18 -16.65
CA THR A 714 40.18 -13.68 -15.34
C THR A 714 38.69 -13.93 -15.12
N GLY A 715 38.21 -13.84 -13.87
CA GLY A 715 36.78 -14.00 -13.56
C GLY A 715 35.87 -13.01 -14.30
N GLU A 716 36.38 -11.83 -14.68
CA GLU A 716 35.63 -10.86 -15.47
C GLU A 716 35.31 -11.35 -16.90
N ASN A 717 36.09 -12.30 -17.39
CA ASN A 717 35.94 -12.84 -18.74
C ASN A 717 34.84 -13.89 -18.86
N VAL A 718 34.21 -14.33 -17.77
CA VAL A 718 33.22 -15.41 -17.80
C VAL A 718 31.94 -15.00 -17.09
N GLU A 719 30.79 -15.35 -17.67
CA GLU A 719 29.47 -15.14 -17.10
C GLU A 719 28.59 -16.37 -17.33
N GLN A 720 27.94 -16.89 -16.28
CA GLN A 720 26.84 -17.82 -16.43
C GLN A 720 25.58 -17.04 -16.80
N LEU A 721 24.84 -17.53 -17.79
CA LEU A 721 23.57 -16.96 -18.23
C LEU A 721 22.41 -17.76 -17.63
N ALA A 722 22.01 -17.40 -16.41
CA ALA A 722 20.92 -18.05 -15.68
C ALA A 722 19.55 -17.59 -16.19
N PHE A 723 18.68 -18.53 -16.56
CA PHE A 723 17.33 -18.24 -17.03
C PHE A 723 16.28 -18.54 -15.96
N HIS A 724 15.31 -17.64 -15.79
CA HIS A 724 14.16 -17.81 -14.89
C HIS A 724 13.01 -16.86 -15.28
N THR A 725 11.79 -17.12 -14.77
CA THR A 725 10.67 -16.17 -14.85
C THR A 725 10.99 -14.90 -14.04
N TYR A 726 10.28 -13.79 -14.31
CA TYR A 726 10.34 -12.57 -13.49
C TYR A 726 10.34 -12.88 -11.99
N TRP A 727 11.27 -12.27 -11.26
CA TRP A 727 11.49 -12.51 -9.84
C TRP A 727 12.04 -11.24 -9.17
N ASP A 728 11.54 -10.92 -7.98
CA ASP A 728 11.99 -9.82 -7.15
C ASP A 728 12.64 -10.37 -5.88
N GLU A 729 13.97 -10.25 -5.82
CA GLU A 729 14.75 -10.75 -4.67
C GLU A 729 14.33 -10.13 -3.34
N SER A 730 13.76 -8.92 -3.36
CA SER A 730 13.34 -8.16 -2.19
C SER A 730 11.88 -8.40 -1.76
N ALA A 731 11.11 -9.17 -2.52
CA ALA A 731 9.70 -9.42 -2.21
C ALA A 731 9.48 -10.18 -0.89
N SER A 732 10.46 -11.00 -0.49
CA SER A 732 10.44 -11.79 0.73
C SER A 732 11.81 -11.86 1.40
N SER A 733 11.82 -12.01 2.73
CA SER A 733 13.04 -12.28 3.49
C SER A 733 12.72 -13.12 4.73
N PHE A 734 13.71 -13.86 5.20
CA PHE A 734 13.66 -14.57 6.48
C PHE A 734 15.06 -14.63 7.08
N GLU A 735 15.15 -14.42 8.38
CA GLU A 735 16.36 -14.62 9.18
C GLU A 735 15.98 -15.11 10.57
N SER A 736 16.85 -15.88 11.20
CA SER A 736 16.71 -16.36 12.57
C SER A 736 18.07 -16.51 13.27
N ASP A 737 18.06 -16.80 14.58
CA ASP A 737 19.26 -17.16 15.33
C ASP A 737 19.80 -18.57 14.99
N ASN A 738 19.06 -19.36 14.21
CA ASN A 738 19.49 -20.69 13.79
C ASN A 738 20.10 -20.66 12.37
N VAL A 739 21.40 -20.91 12.28
CA VAL A 739 22.15 -20.87 11.02
C VAL A 739 21.66 -21.92 10.01
N ILE A 740 21.31 -23.13 10.45
CA ILE A 740 20.82 -24.20 9.56
C ILE A 740 19.47 -23.79 8.96
N LEU A 741 18.57 -23.27 9.79
CA LEU A 741 17.26 -22.82 9.32
C LEU A 741 17.38 -21.72 8.26
N ASN A 742 18.30 -20.76 8.45
CA ASN A 742 18.57 -19.71 7.47
C ASN A 742 19.10 -20.29 6.14
N GLN A 743 20.03 -21.25 6.20
CA GLN A 743 20.54 -21.93 5.01
C GLN A 743 19.46 -22.75 4.28
N VAL A 744 18.58 -23.42 5.04
CA VAL A 744 17.44 -24.16 4.48
C VAL A 744 16.47 -23.22 3.79
N TRP A 745 16.15 -22.07 4.39
CA TRP A 745 15.35 -21.02 3.74
C TRP A 745 15.99 -20.55 2.44
N ASP A 746 17.28 -20.20 2.45
CA ASP A 746 18.00 -19.70 1.27
C ASP A 746 18.05 -20.72 0.13
N LEU A 747 18.26 -22.01 0.46
CA LEU A 747 18.19 -23.11 -0.49
C LEU A 747 16.80 -23.18 -1.12
N CYS A 748 15.75 -23.20 -0.30
CA CYS A 748 14.38 -23.43 -0.77
C CYS A 748 13.85 -22.23 -1.56
N LYS A 749 14.03 -20.98 -1.07
CA LYS A 749 13.65 -19.75 -1.80
C LYS A 749 14.33 -19.70 -3.16
N TYR A 750 15.63 -19.98 -3.22
CA TYR A 750 16.35 -19.98 -4.50
C TYR A 750 15.90 -21.11 -5.43
N SER A 751 15.55 -22.27 -4.89
CA SER A 751 15.07 -23.40 -5.68
C SER A 751 13.81 -23.04 -6.46
N ILE A 752 12.85 -22.37 -5.80
CA ILE A 752 11.62 -21.89 -6.46
C ILE A 752 11.95 -21.00 -7.67
N LYS A 753 12.82 -20.00 -7.49
CA LYS A 753 13.29 -19.14 -8.58
C LYS A 753 13.93 -19.95 -9.71
N ALA A 754 14.89 -20.81 -9.36
CA ALA A 754 15.72 -21.53 -10.32
C ALA A 754 14.94 -22.54 -11.17
N THR A 755 13.86 -23.11 -10.62
CA THR A 755 13.08 -24.18 -11.29
C THR A 755 11.86 -23.67 -12.08
N THR A 756 11.66 -22.36 -12.18
CA THR A 756 10.65 -21.82 -13.11
C THR A 756 11.05 -22.08 -14.56
N PHE A 757 10.17 -22.67 -15.38
CA PHE A 757 10.53 -23.05 -16.75
C PHE A 757 9.43 -22.69 -17.74
N ASN A 758 9.73 -21.72 -18.61
CA ASN A 758 8.82 -21.23 -19.65
C ASN A 758 7.39 -20.91 -19.16
N GLY A 759 7.27 -20.24 -18.01
CA GLY A 759 5.99 -19.72 -17.51
C GLY A 759 5.11 -20.81 -16.88
N LEU A 760 5.69 -21.97 -16.59
CA LEU A 760 5.04 -23.10 -15.95
C LEU A 760 5.91 -23.62 -14.79
N TYR A 761 5.26 -24.24 -13.80
CA TYR A 761 5.96 -25.07 -12.82
C TYR A 761 6.25 -26.45 -13.42
N VAL A 762 7.52 -26.84 -13.43
CA VAL A 762 7.99 -28.15 -13.88
C VAL A 762 8.68 -28.88 -12.72
N ASP A 763 8.86 -30.19 -12.88
CA ASP A 763 9.55 -31.08 -11.94
C ASP A 763 11.03 -30.66 -11.73
N GLY A 764 11.80 -30.60 -12.81
CA GLY A 764 13.23 -30.32 -12.82
C GLY A 764 13.81 -30.48 -14.22
N ASP A 765 15.13 -30.64 -14.34
CA ASP A 765 15.81 -30.76 -15.62
C ASP A 765 15.63 -32.12 -16.29
N ARG A 766 15.40 -33.19 -15.53
CA ARG A 766 15.33 -34.54 -16.08
C ARG A 766 14.19 -34.70 -17.10
N GLU A 767 12.99 -34.25 -16.77
CA GLU A 767 11.80 -34.43 -17.61
C GLU A 767 11.28 -33.10 -18.14
N ARG A 768 11.33 -32.04 -17.33
CA ARG A 768 10.75 -30.71 -17.62
C ARG A 768 9.26 -30.82 -17.95
N ILE A 769 8.54 -31.56 -17.11
CA ILE A 769 7.12 -31.83 -17.23
C ILE A 769 6.41 -31.22 -16.01
N PRO A 770 5.32 -30.45 -16.19
CA PRO A 770 4.46 -30.08 -15.09
C PRO A 770 3.75 -31.31 -14.51
N TYR A 771 3.84 -31.47 -13.19
CA TYR A 771 3.08 -32.45 -12.42
C TYR A 771 2.23 -31.74 -11.36
N GLU A 772 0.99 -32.17 -11.15
CA GLU A 772 0.02 -31.44 -10.35
C GLU A 772 0.45 -31.31 -8.87
N ALA A 773 1.05 -32.37 -8.30
CA ALA A 773 1.59 -32.34 -6.94
C ALA A 773 2.78 -31.39 -6.80
N ASP A 774 3.76 -31.49 -7.70
CA ASP A 774 4.91 -30.59 -7.77
C ASP A 774 4.48 -29.13 -7.88
N ALA A 775 3.54 -28.85 -8.78
CA ALA A 775 3.00 -27.52 -9.01
C ALA A 775 2.31 -26.96 -7.77
N TYR A 776 1.62 -27.80 -6.97
CA TYR A 776 0.97 -27.33 -5.74
C TYR A 776 1.99 -26.85 -4.70
N LEU A 777 3.05 -27.64 -4.48
CA LEU A 777 4.14 -27.25 -3.57
C LEU A 777 4.90 -26.03 -4.09
N ASN A 778 5.12 -25.97 -5.41
CA ASN A 778 5.77 -24.84 -6.05
C ASN A 778 4.92 -23.57 -5.94
N GLN A 779 3.62 -23.64 -6.21
CA GLN A 779 2.67 -22.51 -6.06
C GLN A 779 2.66 -21.97 -4.63
N LEU A 780 2.49 -22.84 -3.63
CA LEU A 780 2.47 -22.44 -2.22
C LEU A 780 3.77 -21.74 -1.81
N SER A 781 4.90 -22.23 -2.32
CA SER A 781 6.21 -21.66 -2.04
C SER A 781 6.41 -20.33 -2.75
N HIS A 782 6.12 -20.28 -4.05
CA HIS A 782 6.20 -19.08 -4.87
C HIS A 782 5.39 -17.94 -4.26
N TYR A 783 4.12 -18.17 -3.87
CA TYR A 783 3.23 -17.15 -3.32
C TYR A 783 3.67 -16.60 -1.96
N THR A 784 4.62 -17.26 -1.28
CA THR A 784 5.21 -16.78 -0.03
C THR A 784 6.61 -16.20 -0.21
N THR A 785 7.22 -16.36 -1.39
CA THR A 785 8.57 -15.90 -1.70
C THR A 785 8.63 -14.78 -2.72
N ASP A 786 7.61 -14.62 -3.56
CA ASP A 786 7.48 -13.56 -4.56
C ASP A 786 6.01 -13.13 -4.73
N ARG A 787 5.79 -11.94 -5.30
CA ARG A 787 4.47 -11.39 -5.64
C ARG A 787 4.22 -11.54 -7.15
N GLU A 788 4.42 -12.74 -7.67
CA GLU A 788 4.11 -13.18 -9.03
C GLU A 788 3.11 -14.33 -8.92
N PHE A 789 1.86 -14.09 -9.34
CA PHE A 789 0.79 -15.07 -9.19
C PHE A 789 0.40 -15.75 -10.50
N ALA A 790 0.82 -15.16 -11.63
CA ALA A 790 0.35 -15.52 -12.96
C ALA A 790 0.86 -16.89 -13.41
N ILE A 791 2.11 -17.25 -13.05
CA ILE A 791 2.66 -18.58 -13.34
C ILE A 791 1.82 -19.72 -12.73
N GLY A 792 1.22 -19.49 -11.55
CA GLY A 792 0.34 -20.46 -10.90
C GLY A 792 -0.94 -20.69 -11.72
N ARG A 793 -1.62 -19.59 -12.09
CA ARG A 793 -2.83 -19.63 -12.93
C ARG A 793 -2.57 -20.30 -14.29
N ARG A 794 -1.45 -19.95 -14.92
CA ARG A 794 -1.01 -20.53 -16.19
C ARG A 794 -0.77 -22.04 -16.10
N THR A 795 -0.16 -22.48 -15.00
CA THR A 795 0.12 -23.89 -14.73
C THR A 795 -1.18 -24.67 -14.45
N ILE A 796 -2.16 -24.08 -13.78
CA ILE A 796 -3.48 -24.70 -13.56
C ILE A 796 -4.17 -24.96 -14.90
N GLU A 797 -4.23 -23.97 -15.78
CA GLU A 797 -4.86 -24.12 -17.11
C GLU A 797 -4.16 -25.19 -17.96
N TYR A 798 -2.84 -25.36 -17.79
CA TYR A 798 -2.10 -26.45 -18.42
C TYR A 798 -2.64 -27.83 -17.99
N PHE A 799 -2.92 -28.06 -16.71
CA PHE A 799 -3.45 -29.35 -16.21
C PHE A 799 -4.90 -29.63 -16.58
N MET A 800 -5.67 -28.58 -16.90
CA MET A 800 -7.00 -28.77 -17.47
C MET A 800 -6.95 -29.44 -18.85
N LYS A 801 -5.84 -29.25 -19.59
CA LYS A 801 -5.62 -29.84 -20.92
C LYS A 801 -4.70 -31.07 -20.91
N ASN A 802 -3.73 -31.11 -20.01
CA ASN A 802 -2.66 -32.11 -19.97
C ASN A 802 -2.62 -32.82 -18.60
N PRO A 803 -3.64 -33.63 -18.25
CA PRO A 803 -3.67 -34.34 -16.96
C PRO A 803 -2.62 -35.45 -16.90
N THR A 804 -2.20 -35.80 -15.69
CA THR A 804 -1.25 -36.90 -15.46
C THR A 804 -1.84 -38.04 -14.62
N TRP A 805 -1.22 -39.22 -14.71
CA TRP A 805 -1.82 -40.50 -14.32
C TRP A 805 -2.06 -40.76 -12.81
N PRO A 806 -1.41 -40.11 -11.83
CA PRO A 806 -1.68 -40.47 -10.43
C PRO A 806 -3.06 -40.01 -9.93
N THR A 807 -3.71 -40.85 -9.12
CA THR A 807 -5.08 -40.61 -8.63
C THR A 807 -5.18 -39.31 -7.82
N GLU A 808 -4.29 -39.14 -6.83
CA GLU A 808 -4.23 -37.96 -5.98
C GLU A 808 -3.81 -36.70 -6.73
N TRP A 809 -3.07 -36.81 -7.84
CA TRP A 809 -2.63 -35.63 -8.61
C TRP A 809 -3.81 -34.95 -9.32
N GLN A 810 -4.83 -35.70 -9.73
CA GLN A 810 -6.09 -35.09 -10.19
C GLN A 810 -6.78 -34.26 -9.08
N GLN A 811 -6.69 -34.75 -7.85
CA GLN A 811 -7.21 -34.09 -6.65
C GLN A 811 -6.37 -32.87 -6.19
N HIS A 812 -5.19 -32.63 -6.77
CA HIS A 812 -4.41 -31.40 -6.52
C HIS A 812 -4.91 -30.22 -7.34
N VAL A 813 -5.64 -30.43 -8.44
CA VAL A 813 -6.12 -29.31 -9.28
C VAL A 813 -7.12 -28.41 -8.53
N PRO A 814 -8.11 -28.94 -7.78
CA PRO A 814 -8.94 -28.07 -6.94
C PRO A 814 -8.16 -27.39 -5.82
N LEU A 815 -7.16 -28.05 -5.23
CA LEU A 815 -6.25 -27.44 -4.24
C LEU A 815 -5.46 -26.26 -4.83
N LEU A 816 -4.97 -26.38 -6.06
CA LEU A 816 -4.24 -25.32 -6.78
C LEU A 816 -5.13 -24.09 -7.04
N ILE A 817 -6.36 -24.32 -7.54
CA ILE A 817 -7.33 -23.23 -7.78
C ILE A 817 -7.73 -22.57 -6.46
N HIS A 818 -7.92 -23.37 -5.40
CA HIS A 818 -8.28 -22.84 -4.09
C HIS A 818 -7.15 -22.00 -3.48
N ALA A 819 -5.91 -22.43 -3.63
CA ALA A 819 -4.75 -21.66 -3.20
C ALA A 819 -4.64 -20.34 -3.99
N ASP A 820 -4.84 -20.35 -5.31
CA ASP A 820 -4.89 -19.12 -6.12
C ASP A 820 -5.96 -18.15 -5.60
N TYR A 821 -7.22 -18.61 -5.51
CA TYR A 821 -8.34 -17.82 -4.99
C TYR A 821 -8.06 -17.24 -3.60
N MET A 822 -7.57 -18.05 -2.66
CA MET A 822 -7.30 -17.59 -1.30
C MET A 822 -6.20 -16.53 -1.24
N TYR A 823 -5.16 -16.64 -2.06
CA TYR A 823 -4.04 -15.69 -2.07
C TYR A 823 -4.34 -14.43 -2.88
N THR A 824 -5.15 -14.51 -3.93
CA THR A 824 -5.35 -13.42 -4.89
C THR A 824 -6.72 -12.75 -4.78
N GLY A 825 -7.74 -13.51 -4.41
CA GLY A 825 -9.16 -13.14 -4.46
C GLY A 825 -9.82 -13.44 -5.81
N ASN A 826 -9.05 -13.81 -6.84
CA ASN A 826 -9.52 -13.96 -8.21
C ASN A 826 -10.42 -15.19 -8.38
N THR A 827 -11.58 -15.01 -9.00
CA THR A 827 -12.57 -16.08 -9.21
C THR A 827 -12.61 -16.63 -10.63
N GLU A 828 -11.86 -16.06 -11.58
CA GLU A 828 -11.99 -16.40 -13.00
C GLU A 828 -11.76 -17.89 -13.29
N LEU A 829 -10.74 -18.50 -12.67
CA LEU A 829 -10.47 -19.93 -12.87
C LEU A 829 -11.56 -20.82 -12.27
N ILE A 830 -12.17 -20.39 -11.17
CA ILE A 830 -13.33 -21.08 -10.59
C ILE A 830 -14.49 -21.01 -11.58
N GLU A 831 -14.85 -19.81 -12.03
CA GLU A 831 -15.96 -19.57 -12.94
C GLU A 831 -15.80 -20.32 -14.27
N ARG A 832 -14.58 -20.31 -14.82
CA ARG A 832 -14.26 -20.93 -16.11
C ARG A 832 -14.25 -22.45 -16.06
N TYR A 833 -13.70 -23.04 -15.00
CA TYR A 833 -13.42 -24.49 -14.96
C TYR A 833 -14.31 -25.29 -14.02
N TYR A 834 -15.23 -24.67 -13.28
CA TYR A 834 -16.05 -25.34 -12.26
C TYR A 834 -16.62 -26.70 -12.68
N GLU A 835 -17.26 -26.79 -13.85
CA GLU A 835 -17.87 -28.04 -14.30
C GLU A 835 -16.84 -29.14 -14.61
N ALA A 836 -15.72 -28.77 -15.25
CA ALA A 836 -14.62 -29.72 -15.50
C ALA A 836 -13.92 -30.13 -14.20
N LEU A 837 -13.83 -29.20 -13.23
CA LEU A 837 -13.19 -29.42 -11.95
C LEU A 837 -13.92 -30.44 -11.09
N LYS A 838 -15.25 -30.52 -11.20
CA LYS A 838 -16.03 -31.60 -10.58
C LYS A 838 -15.46 -32.96 -10.91
N HIS A 839 -15.16 -33.25 -12.18
CA HIS A 839 -14.56 -34.53 -12.57
C HIS A 839 -13.18 -34.74 -11.94
N LYS A 840 -12.32 -33.71 -11.90
CA LYS A 840 -10.99 -33.78 -11.29
C LYS A 840 -11.01 -33.97 -9.75
N SER A 841 -12.08 -33.53 -9.08
CA SER A 841 -12.33 -33.85 -7.66
C SER A 841 -12.69 -35.31 -7.39
N LEU A 842 -12.90 -36.10 -8.45
CA LEU A 842 -13.27 -37.52 -8.41
C LEU A 842 -14.63 -37.82 -7.73
N TYR A 843 -15.49 -36.81 -7.53
CA TYR A 843 -16.77 -36.96 -6.83
C TYR A 843 -17.73 -38.02 -7.42
N GLU A 844 -17.67 -38.27 -8.74
CA GLU A 844 -18.48 -39.30 -9.41
C GLU A 844 -18.10 -40.72 -8.95
N LEU A 845 -16.89 -40.92 -8.40
CA LEU A 845 -16.42 -42.22 -7.93
C LEU A 845 -16.87 -42.55 -6.49
N SER A 846 -17.53 -41.61 -5.81
CA SER A 846 -18.00 -41.79 -4.43
C SER A 846 -19.04 -42.90 -4.35
N ASN A 847 -18.82 -43.87 -3.47
CA ASN A 847 -19.81 -44.89 -3.14
C ASN A 847 -20.86 -44.35 -2.14
N GLU A 848 -21.79 -45.22 -1.71
CA GLU A 848 -22.87 -44.86 -0.77
C GLU A 848 -22.34 -44.38 0.60
N ASP A 849 -21.22 -44.97 1.05
CA ASP A 849 -20.52 -44.64 2.29
C ASP A 849 -19.74 -43.31 2.20
N GLY A 850 -19.50 -42.78 1.00
CA GLY A 850 -18.75 -41.55 0.76
C GLY A 850 -17.25 -41.75 0.49
N LEU A 851 -16.81 -42.96 0.18
CA LEU A 851 -15.42 -43.27 -0.18
C LEU A 851 -15.25 -43.43 -1.70
N ILE A 852 -14.07 -43.05 -2.20
CA ILE A 852 -13.65 -43.21 -3.60
C ILE A 852 -12.54 -44.26 -3.73
N THR A 853 -12.43 -44.86 -4.92
CA THR A 853 -11.36 -45.77 -5.32
C THR A 853 -10.97 -45.55 -6.78
N SER A 854 -9.67 -45.57 -7.08
CA SER A 854 -9.15 -45.50 -8.44
C SER A 854 -9.44 -46.75 -9.26
N THR A 855 -9.76 -47.88 -8.62
CA THR A 855 -10.05 -49.16 -9.30
C THR A 855 -11.36 -49.17 -10.09
N LYS A 856 -12.24 -48.18 -9.88
CA LYS A 856 -13.53 -48.04 -10.57
C LYS A 856 -13.48 -47.08 -11.76
N VAL A 857 -12.31 -46.55 -12.10
CA VAL A 857 -12.14 -45.62 -13.22
C VAL A 857 -12.21 -46.38 -14.55
N ASP A 858 -13.10 -45.94 -15.44
CA ASP A 858 -13.22 -46.46 -16.80
C ASP A 858 -12.71 -45.48 -17.86
N ARG A 859 -12.78 -45.90 -19.13
CA ARG A 859 -12.32 -45.09 -20.26
C ARG A 859 -13.11 -43.79 -20.43
N GLU A 860 -14.41 -43.81 -20.15
CA GLU A 860 -15.26 -42.63 -20.29
C GLU A 860 -14.88 -41.58 -19.23
N PHE A 861 -14.64 -42.02 -18.01
CA PHE A 861 -14.20 -41.16 -16.92
C PHE A 861 -12.79 -40.60 -17.18
N MET A 862 -11.85 -41.39 -17.71
CA MET A 862 -10.54 -40.89 -18.14
C MET A 862 -10.67 -39.76 -19.18
N ARG A 863 -11.63 -39.87 -20.12
CA ARG A 863 -11.89 -38.80 -21.09
C ARG A 863 -12.44 -37.53 -20.41
N LYS A 864 -13.33 -37.66 -19.42
CA LYS A 864 -13.84 -36.53 -18.63
C LYS A 864 -12.73 -35.80 -17.87
N LEU A 865 -11.69 -36.52 -17.43
CA LEU A 865 -10.52 -35.95 -16.76
C LEU A 865 -9.55 -35.19 -17.69
N GLY A 866 -9.75 -35.31 -19.01
CA GLY A 866 -8.94 -34.66 -20.04
C GLY A 866 -7.89 -35.56 -20.70
N PHE A 867 -7.87 -36.87 -20.41
CA PHE A 867 -6.91 -37.77 -21.07
C PHE A 867 -7.29 -38.03 -22.54
N PRO A 868 -6.30 -38.15 -23.44
CA PRO A 868 -6.56 -38.44 -24.84
C PRO A 868 -7.12 -39.85 -25.05
N ASP A 869 -7.91 -40.03 -26.09
CA ASP A 869 -8.42 -41.35 -26.49
C ASP A 869 -7.25 -42.32 -26.75
N GLY A 870 -7.37 -43.53 -26.19
CA GLY A 870 -6.33 -44.56 -26.30
C GLY A 870 -5.19 -44.45 -25.28
N TYR A 871 -5.27 -43.53 -24.30
CA TYR A 871 -4.37 -43.51 -23.15
C TYR A 871 -4.39 -44.87 -22.42
N LYS A 872 -3.23 -45.50 -22.27
CA LYS A 872 -3.12 -46.91 -21.87
C LYS A 872 -2.95 -47.12 -20.37
N LYS A 873 -2.53 -46.09 -19.63
CA LYS A 873 -2.24 -46.20 -18.19
C LYS A 873 -3.49 -45.81 -17.39
N PRO A 874 -4.04 -46.69 -16.53
CA PRO A 874 -5.14 -46.31 -15.66
C PRO A 874 -4.67 -45.32 -14.58
N LEU A 875 -5.61 -44.67 -13.89
CA LEU A 875 -5.27 -43.99 -12.65
C LEU A 875 -4.69 -44.99 -11.66
N THR A 876 -3.68 -44.58 -10.90
CA THR A 876 -3.02 -45.43 -9.92
C THR A 876 -2.52 -44.58 -8.78
N ASP A 877 -2.78 -45.04 -7.57
CA ASP A 877 -2.38 -44.36 -6.34
C ASP A 877 -0.85 -44.41 -6.21
N ILE A 878 -0.21 -43.28 -5.90
CA ILE A 878 1.25 -43.23 -5.73
C ILE A 878 1.64 -43.15 -4.25
N VAL A 879 0.84 -42.45 -3.43
CA VAL A 879 1.02 -42.10 -2.01
C VAL A 879 2.28 -41.30 -1.74
N ASP A 880 3.43 -41.84 -2.13
CA ASP A 880 4.73 -41.18 -2.06
C ASP A 880 5.74 -41.78 -3.06
N TRP A 881 6.88 -41.09 -3.23
CA TRP A 881 7.89 -41.40 -4.22
C TRP A 881 9.33 -41.23 -3.70
N PRO A 882 10.26 -42.18 -3.98
CA PRO A 882 10.08 -43.40 -4.77
C PRO A 882 9.50 -44.61 -3.99
N PRO A 883 8.95 -45.61 -4.69
CA PRO A 883 8.53 -46.87 -4.09
C PRO A 883 9.72 -47.71 -3.59
N ALA A 884 9.43 -48.75 -2.80
CA ALA A 884 10.41 -49.76 -2.42
C ALA A 884 11.07 -50.40 -3.65
N ASN A 885 12.36 -50.70 -3.57
CA ASN A 885 13.17 -51.31 -4.63
C ASN A 885 13.19 -50.52 -5.97
N PHE A 886 12.90 -49.22 -5.93
CA PHE A 886 12.85 -48.40 -7.14
C PHE A 886 14.17 -48.42 -7.91
N ASN A 887 14.08 -48.72 -9.22
CA ASN A 887 15.21 -48.79 -10.14
C ASN A 887 16.38 -49.66 -9.63
N GLY A 888 16.08 -50.74 -8.90
CA GLY A 888 17.07 -51.66 -8.34
C GLY A 888 17.79 -51.15 -7.08
N SER A 889 17.25 -50.12 -6.41
CA SER A 889 17.67 -49.70 -5.07
C SER A 889 17.37 -50.80 -4.04
N THR A 890 18.14 -50.87 -2.95
CA THR A 890 17.89 -51.76 -1.79
C THR A 890 17.17 -51.06 -0.64
N THR A 891 16.76 -49.80 -0.84
CA THR A 891 16.06 -49.03 0.18
C THR A 891 14.58 -49.45 0.28
N PRO A 892 13.96 -49.31 1.47
CA PRO A 892 12.54 -49.62 1.67
C PRO A 892 11.58 -48.65 0.94
N GLY A 893 12.10 -47.65 0.21
CA GLY A 893 11.31 -46.59 -0.40
C GLY A 893 10.85 -45.55 0.63
N GLU A 894 10.05 -44.59 0.16
CA GLU A 894 9.59 -43.44 0.97
C GLU A 894 8.11 -43.52 1.35
N ARG A 895 7.53 -44.72 1.29
CA ARG A 895 6.11 -44.96 1.60
C ARG A 895 5.88 -45.51 3.00
N ASP A 896 6.93 -45.60 3.80
CA ASP A 896 6.85 -46.20 5.14
C ASP A 896 6.20 -47.60 5.17
N GLY A 897 6.42 -48.42 4.13
CA GLY A 897 5.80 -49.74 4.01
C GLY A 897 4.33 -49.77 3.56
N PHE A 898 3.76 -48.65 3.08
CA PHE A 898 2.35 -48.50 2.72
C PHE A 898 1.75 -49.69 1.98
N VAL A 899 0.65 -50.23 2.51
CA VAL A 899 -0.13 -51.33 1.93
C VAL A 899 -1.29 -50.77 1.10
N PHE A 900 -1.18 -50.88 -0.22
CA PHE A 900 -2.20 -50.39 -1.14
C PHE A 900 -3.48 -51.22 -1.05
N GLN A 901 -4.59 -50.56 -0.73
CA GLN A 901 -5.94 -51.11 -0.73
C GLN A 901 -6.84 -50.29 -1.66
N PRO A 902 -7.92 -50.87 -2.23
CA PRO A 902 -8.83 -50.13 -3.12
C PRO A 902 -9.39 -48.84 -2.49
N TYR A 903 -9.74 -48.91 -1.20
CA TYR A 903 -10.12 -47.72 -0.42
C TYR A 903 -9.00 -47.43 0.58
N SER A 904 -8.14 -46.49 0.22
CA SER A 904 -7.01 -46.07 1.04
C SER A 904 -7.29 -44.78 1.79
N THR A 905 -6.66 -44.63 2.96
CA THR A 905 -6.82 -43.45 3.83
C THR A 905 -6.34 -42.18 3.15
N VAL A 906 -5.21 -42.25 2.45
CA VAL A 906 -4.61 -41.09 1.76
C VAL A 906 -5.52 -40.54 0.67
N ILE A 907 -6.02 -41.38 -0.24
CA ILE A 907 -6.88 -40.94 -1.36
C ILE A 907 -8.19 -40.33 -0.85
N ASN A 908 -8.77 -40.93 0.20
CA ASN A 908 -10.03 -40.45 0.78
C ASN A 908 -9.84 -39.22 1.68
N ALA A 909 -8.64 -39.01 2.22
CA ALA A 909 -8.29 -37.76 2.89
C ALA A 909 -8.22 -36.57 1.90
N PHE A 910 -7.60 -36.77 0.73
CA PHE A 910 -7.68 -35.79 -0.35
C PHE A 910 -9.13 -35.55 -0.81
N PHE A 911 -9.92 -36.61 -0.93
CA PHE A 911 -11.31 -36.50 -1.36
C PHE A 911 -12.14 -35.64 -0.41
N TYR A 912 -11.98 -35.86 0.90
CA TYR A 912 -12.61 -35.04 1.93
C TYR A 912 -12.30 -33.54 1.75
N GLU A 913 -11.03 -33.19 1.60
CA GLU A 913 -10.62 -31.79 1.43
C GLU A 913 -11.16 -31.20 0.12
N ASN A 914 -11.14 -31.98 -0.97
CA ASN A 914 -11.70 -31.56 -2.25
C ASN A 914 -13.21 -31.29 -2.16
N MET A 915 -13.97 -32.08 -1.41
CA MET A 915 -15.40 -31.83 -1.23
C MET A 915 -15.67 -30.53 -0.46
N LYS A 916 -14.83 -30.18 0.53
CA LYS A 916 -14.91 -28.86 1.19
C LYS A 916 -14.65 -27.72 0.20
N ILE A 917 -13.62 -27.85 -0.62
CA ILE A 917 -13.25 -26.85 -1.64
C ILE A 917 -14.36 -26.71 -2.69
N MET A 918 -14.89 -27.82 -3.20
CA MET A 918 -15.99 -27.78 -4.18
C MET A 918 -17.27 -27.18 -3.61
N ALA A 919 -17.56 -27.40 -2.32
CA ALA A 919 -18.66 -26.71 -1.64
C ALA A 919 -18.45 -25.19 -1.57
N GLU A 920 -17.23 -24.73 -1.31
CA GLU A 920 -16.90 -23.31 -1.33
C GLU A 920 -17.00 -22.70 -2.73
N PHE A 921 -16.48 -23.36 -3.76
CA PHE A 921 -16.63 -22.93 -5.14
C PHE A 921 -18.09 -22.87 -5.58
N ALA A 922 -18.89 -23.87 -5.20
CA ALA A 922 -20.34 -23.85 -5.43
C ALA A 922 -21.01 -22.65 -4.75
N ARG A 923 -20.55 -22.28 -3.55
CA ARG A 923 -21.06 -21.13 -2.80
C ARG A 923 -20.73 -19.81 -3.50
N ILE A 924 -19.50 -19.65 -3.98
CA ILE A 924 -19.05 -18.48 -4.75
C ILE A 924 -19.92 -18.29 -6.01
N LEU A 925 -20.22 -19.39 -6.71
CA LEU A 925 -21.04 -19.38 -7.92
C LEU A 925 -22.56 -19.36 -7.65
N GLY A 926 -23.00 -19.29 -6.39
CA GLY A 926 -24.42 -19.28 -6.03
C GLY A 926 -25.17 -20.61 -6.26
N LYS A 927 -24.46 -21.73 -6.43
CA LYS A 927 -24.99 -23.08 -6.67
C LYS A 927 -25.38 -23.78 -5.36
N THR A 928 -26.38 -23.24 -4.67
CA THR A 928 -26.80 -23.67 -3.31
C THR A 928 -27.08 -25.17 -3.14
N GLN A 929 -27.65 -25.86 -4.14
CA GLN A 929 -27.90 -27.30 -4.06
C GLN A 929 -26.61 -28.13 -4.15
N GLU A 930 -25.64 -27.69 -4.96
CA GLU A 930 -24.33 -28.34 -5.07
C GLU A 930 -23.49 -28.12 -3.80
N VAL A 931 -23.64 -26.97 -3.12
CA VAL A 931 -23.05 -26.74 -1.79
C VAL A 931 -23.45 -27.85 -0.82
N LEU A 932 -24.77 -28.13 -0.72
CA LEU A 932 -25.28 -29.17 0.18
C LEU A 932 -24.80 -30.58 -0.21
N ASP A 933 -24.72 -30.90 -1.50
CA ASP A 933 -24.23 -32.20 -1.96
C ASP A 933 -22.75 -32.41 -1.60
N PHE A 934 -21.91 -31.41 -1.86
CA PHE A 934 -20.48 -31.47 -1.52
C PHE A 934 -20.24 -31.48 -0.01
N GLU A 935 -20.96 -30.68 0.78
CA GLU A 935 -20.89 -30.72 2.24
C GLU A 935 -21.31 -32.08 2.80
N LEU A 936 -22.37 -32.69 2.24
CA LEU A 936 -22.81 -34.03 2.62
C LEU A 936 -21.75 -35.09 2.27
N ARG A 937 -21.14 -35.01 1.09
CA ARG A 937 -20.06 -35.92 0.67
C ARG A 937 -18.83 -35.78 1.56
N ALA A 938 -18.43 -34.56 1.91
CA ALA A 938 -17.35 -34.32 2.86
C ALA A 938 -17.66 -34.96 4.23
N ALA A 939 -18.88 -34.75 4.75
CA ALA A 939 -19.29 -35.33 6.02
C ALA A 939 -19.29 -36.87 5.98
N LYS A 940 -19.77 -37.47 4.88
CA LYS A 940 -19.73 -38.93 4.66
C LYS A 940 -18.30 -39.47 4.57
N ALA A 941 -17.44 -38.83 3.78
CA ALA A 941 -16.04 -39.22 3.65
C ALA A 941 -15.32 -39.18 5.00
N LYS A 942 -15.49 -38.09 5.77
CA LYS A 942 -14.93 -37.96 7.12
C LYS A 942 -15.42 -39.07 8.04
N LYS A 943 -16.73 -39.33 8.05
CA LYS A 943 -17.32 -40.41 8.83
C LYS A 943 -16.75 -41.78 8.44
N ALA A 944 -16.72 -42.11 7.15
CA ALA A 944 -16.27 -43.41 6.68
C ALA A 944 -14.77 -43.64 6.92
N VAL A 945 -13.92 -42.64 6.74
CA VAL A 945 -12.49 -42.73 7.10
C VAL A 945 -12.33 -42.99 8.60
N ASN A 946 -13.04 -42.27 9.46
CA ASN A 946 -12.94 -42.43 10.90
C ASN A 946 -13.55 -43.74 11.42
N GLU A 947 -14.60 -44.28 10.79
CA GLU A 947 -15.23 -45.53 11.24
C GLU A 947 -14.56 -46.79 10.67
N GLN A 948 -13.99 -46.72 9.47
CA GLN A 948 -13.51 -47.90 8.74
C GLN A 948 -11.99 -48.00 8.61
N MET A 949 -11.26 -46.91 8.83
CA MET A 949 -9.80 -46.86 8.66
C MET A 949 -9.07 -46.39 9.92
N PHE A 950 -9.76 -45.98 10.98
CA PHE A 950 -9.16 -45.69 12.28
C PHE A 950 -9.20 -46.93 13.18
N ASP A 951 -8.03 -47.37 13.63
CA ASP A 951 -7.88 -48.43 14.61
C ASP A 951 -7.97 -47.83 16.02
N ILE A 952 -9.14 -47.97 16.65
CA ILE A 952 -9.42 -47.41 17.97
C ILE A 952 -8.53 -48.03 19.06
N GLU A 953 -8.14 -49.31 18.93
CA GLU A 953 -7.32 -49.98 19.95
C GLU A 953 -5.88 -49.45 19.94
N ARG A 954 -5.34 -49.19 18.74
CA ARG A 954 -3.99 -48.63 18.57
C ARG A 954 -3.95 -47.10 18.56
N GLY A 955 -5.09 -46.45 18.36
CA GLY A 955 -5.21 -44.99 18.27
C GLY A 955 -4.57 -44.39 17.00
N VAL A 956 -4.58 -45.13 15.89
CA VAL A 956 -3.92 -44.77 14.62
C VAL A 956 -4.78 -45.10 13.41
N TYR A 957 -4.56 -44.42 12.28
CA TYR A 957 -5.14 -44.79 11.01
C TYR A 957 -4.32 -45.91 10.33
N VAL A 958 -5.01 -46.93 9.82
CA VAL A 958 -4.44 -47.93 8.91
C VAL A 958 -4.40 -47.41 7.48
N ASP A 959 -3.61 -48.03 6.60
CA ASP A 959 -3.41 -47.56 5.23
C ASP A 959 -4.68 -47.62 4.35
N GLY A 960 -5.60 -48.52 4.68
CA GLY A 960 -6.89 -48.64 4.03
C GLY A 960 -7.71 -49.81 4.56
N ILE A 961 -8.90 -50.00 4.01
CA ILE A 961 -9.80 -51.07 4.44
C ILE A 961 -9.18 -52.44 4.10
N GLY A 962 -9.07 -53.31 5.11
CA GLY A 962 -8.57 -54.69 4.95
C GLY A 962 -7.09 -54.89 5.24
N THR A 963 -6.39 -53.91 5.81
CA THR A 963 -5.03 -54.05 6.33
C THR A 963 -4.93 -53.59 7.78
N ASP A 964 -4.00 -54.18 8.53
CA ASP A 964 -3.59 -53.77 9.87
C ASP A 964 -2.35 -52.85 9.84
N HIS A 965 -1.75 -52.60 8.68
CA HIS A 965 -0.58 -51.73 8.57
C HIS A 965 -0.98 -50.26 8.71
N ALA A 966 -0.19 -49.52 9.49
CA ALA A 966 -0.33 -48.07 9.68
C ALA A 966 0.99 -47.40 9.27
N SER A 967 0.93 -46.56 8.24
CA SER A 967 2.05 -45.75 7.77
C SER A 967 2.00 -44.32 8.31
N LEU A 968 3.13 -43.62 8.24
CA LEU A 968 3.18 -42.17 8.41
C LEU A 968 2.15 -41.46 7.52
N HIS A 969 2.02 -41.84 6.25
CA HIS A 969 1.11 -41.21 5.27
C HIS A 969 -0.36 -41.32 5.66
N ALA A 970 -0.78 -42.49 6.12
CA ALA A 970 -2.14 -42.73 6.57
C ALA A 970 -2.53 -41.89 7.80
N ASN A 971 -1.55 -41.39 8.57
CA ASN A 971 -1.79 -40.61 9.78
C ASN A 971 -1.52 -39.11 9.58
N MET A 972 -0.50 -38.73 8.81
CA MET A 972 -0.18 -37.33 8.53
C MET A 972 -1.23 -36.65 7.65
N MET A 973 -1.85 -37.38 6.71
CA MET A 973 -2.86 -36.81 5.80
C MET A 973 -4.17 -36.48 6.53
N PRO A 974 -4.77 -37.37 7.34
CA PRO A 974 -5.88 -37.01 8.22
C PRO A 974 -5.56 -35.84 9.16
N LEU A 975 -4.34 -35.76 9.67
CA LEU A 975 -3.90 -34.66 10.52
C LEU A 975 -3.84 -33.33 9.76
N ALA A 976 -3.26 -33.32 8.55
CA ALA A 976 -3.15 -32.14 7.70
C ALA A 976 -4.51 -31.59 7.26
N PHE A 977 -5.48 -32.46 6.93
CA PHE A 977 -6.80 -32.06 6.44
C PHE A 977 -7.89 -31.95 7.54
N GLY A 978 -7.57 -32.22 8.80
CA GLY A 978 -8.52 -32.05 9.92
C GLY A 978 -9.59 -33.15 10.02
N LEU A 979 -9.20 -34.38 9.70
CA LEU A 979 -10.05 -35.57 9.81
C LEU A 979 -10.00 -36.21 11.21
N VAL A 980 -8.87 -36.07 11.92
CA VAL A 980 -8.62 -36.67 13.23
C VAL A 980 -9.64 -36.17 14.26
N PRO A 981 -10.36 -37.06 14.97
CA PRO A 981 -11.19 -36.69 16.11
C PRO A 981 -10.37 -36.07 17.25
N GLU A 982 -10.96 -35.11 17.97
CA GLU A 982 -10.27 -34.38 19.04
C GLU A 982 -9.77 -35.30 20.16
N GLU A 983 -10.57 -36.32 20.51
CA GLU A 983 -10.24 -37.33 21.53
C GLU A 983 -9.06 -38.25 21.16
N HIS A 984 -8.66 -38.27 19.89
CA HIS A 984 -7.58 -39.13 19.36
C HIS A 984 -6.41 -38.31 18.78
N PHE A 985 -6.42 -37.00 19.00
CA PHE A 985 -5.42 -36.10 18.44
C PHE A 985 -4.01 -36.45 18.92
N ASP A 986 -3.84 -36.60 20.23
CA ASP A 986 -2.55 -36.92 20.85
C ASP A 986 -1.99 -38.27 20.39
N SER A 987 -2.83 -39.31 20.27
CA SER A 987 -2.36 -40.64 19.86
C SER A 987 -1.87 -40.67 18.41
N VAL A 988 -2.57 -39.97 17.52
CA VAL A 988 -2.17 -39.84 16.11
C VAL A 988 -0.90 -38.99 15.98
N VAL A 989 -0.81 -37.89 16.73
CA VAL A 989 0.38 -37.03 16.77
C VAL A 989 1.61 -37.80 17.28
N ASP A 990 1.45 -38.56 18.37
CA ASP A 990 2.52 -39.39 18.92
C ASP A 990 2.98 -40.46 17.93
N PHE A 991 2.04 -41.08 17.21
CA PHE A 991 2.37 -42.01 16.14
C PHE A 991 3.16 -41.33 15.01
N VAL A 992 2.68 -40.17 14.51
CA VAL A 992 3.38 -39.38 13.48
C VAL A 992 4.80 -39.04 13.92
N LYS A 993 4.99 -38.57 15.16
CA LYS A 993 6.30 -38.26 15.73
C LYS A 993 7.20 -39.49 15.83
N SER A 994 6.64 -40.65 16.17
CA SER A 994 7.40 -41.90 16.26
C SER A 994 8.02 -42.37 14.94
N ARG A 995 7.48 -41.92 13.79
CA ARG A 995 7.98 -42.31 12.46
C ARG A 995 9.14 -41.45 11.94
N GLY A 996 9.40 -40.27 12.51
CA GLY A 996 10.41 -39.38 11.94
C GLY A 996 10.03 -38.84 10.56
N MET A 997 11.03 -38.56 9.73
CA MET A 997 10.87 -38.21 8.31
C MET A 997 10.74 -39.48 7.43
N ALA A 998 9.83 -40.40 7.76
CA ALA A 998 9.60 -41.63 6.98
C ALA A 998 8.80 -41.41 5.68
N CYS A 999 8.95 -40.23 5.07
CA CYS A 999 8.31 -39.84 3.82
C CYS A 999 9.34 -39.14 2.92
N SER A 1000 8.99 -38.95 1.66
CA SER A 1000 9.83 -38.21 0.72
C SER A 1000 9.77 -36.70 0.98
N VAL A 1001 10.53 -35.96 0.17
CA VAL A 1001 10.45 -34.50 0.14
C VAL A 1001 9.06 -34.00 -0.27
N TYR A 1002 8.31 -34.75 -1.10
CA TYR A 1002 6.90 -34.45 -1.42
C TYR A 1002 5.99 -34.68 -0.21
N GLY A 1003 6.09 -35.85 0.43
CA GLY A 1003 5.31 -36.18 1.62
C GLY A 1003 5.56 -35.21 2.79
N SER A 1004 6.75 -34.60 2.85
CA SER A 1004 7.12 -33.64 3.88
C SER A 1004 6.19 -32.41 3.93
N GLN A 1005 5.58 -31.98 2.82
CA GLN A 1005 4.62 -30.87 2.83
C GLN A 1005 3.45 -31.14 3.80
N PHE A 1006 2.84 -32.32 3.67
CA PHE A 1006 1.66 -32.69 4.46
C PHE A 1006 2.04 -33.06 5.89
N LEU A 1007 3.21 -33.65 6.11
CA LEU A 1007 3.76 -33.84 7.44
C LEU A 1007 3.89 -32.50 8.18
N MET A 1008 4.51 -31.50 7.54
CA MET A 1008 4.71 -30.19 8.14
C MET A 1008 3.37 -29.45 8.36
N ASP A 1009 2.44 -29.51 7.41
CA ASP A 1009 1.10 -28.92 7.57
C ASP A 1009 0.35 -29.57 8.76
N GLY A 1010 0.39 -30.91 8.88
CA GLY A 1010 -0.21 -31.63 9.99
C GLY A 1010 0.39 -31.25 11.36
N LEU A 1011 1.72 -31.23 11.47
CA LEU A 1011 2.42 -30.88 12.72
C LEU A 1011 2.13 -29.44 13.17
N TYR A 1012 2.16 -28.46 12.26
CA TYR A 1012 1.86 -27.08 12.61
C TYR A 1012 0.37 -26.83 12.89
N ASN A 1013 -0.54 -27.56 12.24
CA ASN A 1013 -1.96 -27.54 12.59
C ASN A 1013 -2.18 -28.13 13.99
N ALA A 1014 -1.38 -29.13 14.37
CA ALA A 1014 -1.39 -29.76 15.69
C ALA A 1014 -0.72 -28.96 16.82
N GLY A 1015 -0.05 -27.85 16.51
CA GLY A 1015 0.70 -27.09 17.51
C GLY A 1015 2.04 -27.73 17.91
N GLU A 1016 2.52 -28.73 17.18
CA GLU A 1016 3.76 -29.47 17.42
C GLU A 1016 5.00 -28.74 16.87
N ALA A 1017 5.11 -27.46 17.22
CA ALA A 1017 6.12 -26.54 16.68
C ALA A 1017 7.56 -26.94 17.03
N ASP A 1018 7.78 -27.54 18.20
CA ASP A 1018 9.10 -28.01 18.63
C ASP A 1018 9.61 -29.12 17.73
N TYR A 1019 8.78 -30.12 17.45
CA TYR A 1019 9.14 -31.22 16.59
C TYR A 1019 9.24 -30.79 15.12
N ALA A 1020 8.32 -29.95 14.65
CA ALA A 1020 8.39 -29.37 13.31
C ALA A 1020 9.69 -28.58 13.09
N LEU A 1021 10.12 -27.77 14.07
CA LEU A 1021 11.40 -27.08 14.00
C LEU A 1021 12.58 -28.06 14.00
N ASP A 1022 12.55 -29.10 14.86
CA ASP A 1022 13.59 -30.11 14.92
C ASP A 1022 13.77 -30.82 13.56
N LEU A 1023 12.69 -31.08 12.81
CA LEU A 1023 12.75 -31.61 11.43
C LEU A 1023 13.33 -30.61 10.42
N LEU A 1024 13.00 -29.32 10.52
CA LEU A 1024 13.52 -28.27 9.63
C LEU A 1024 15.03 -28.06 9.78
N ILE A 1025 15.57 -28.27 10.99
CA ILE A 1025 17.00 -28.09 11.31
C ILE A 1025 17.76 -29.41 11.42
N ASP A 1026 17.11 -30.52 11.06
CA ASP A 1026 17.70 -31.85 11.09
C ASP A 1026 18.96 -31.91 10.21
N THR A 1027 19.94 -32.71 10.64
CA THR A 1027 21.23 -32.88 9.93
C THR A 1027 21.52 -34.33 9.55
N SER A 1028 20.56 -35.23 9.77
CA SER A 1028 20.58 -36.61 9.30
C SER A 1028 20.50 -36.67 7.77
N ASP A 1029 20.43 -37.86 7.23
CA ASP A 1029 20.37 -38.10 5.79
C ASP A 1029 19.03 -37.66 5.15
N ARG A 1030 17.91 -37.77 5.86
CA ARG A 1030 16.58 -37.28 5.45
C ARG A 1030 16.33 -35.86 5.93
N SER A 1031 17.14 -34.93 5.44
CA SER A 1031 17.03 -33.52 5.81
C SER A 1031 17.36 -32.58 4.65
N TRP A 1032 16.84 -31.35 4.70
CA TRP A 1032 17.24 -30.30 3.77
C TRP A 1032 18.70 -29.90 3.94
N TYR A 1033 19.23 -29.95 5.17
CA TYR A 1033 20.64 -29.73 5.41
C TYR A 1033 21.52 -30.78 4.73
N ASN A 1034 21.07 -32.03 4.59
CA ASN A 1034 21.79 -33.04 3.81
C ASN A 1034 21.97 -32.60 2.35
N MET A 1035 20.96 -31.99 1.74
CA MET A 1035 21.06 -31.50 0.36
C MET A 1035 22.17 -30.46 0.21
N ILE A 1036 22.27 -29.54 1.18
CA ILE A 1036 23.31 -28.51 1.26
C ILE A 1036 24.68 -29.17 1.50
N ARG A 1037 24.76 -30.10 2.46
CA ARG A 1037 25.98 -30.85 2.79
C ARG A 1037 26.51 -31.66 1.60
N SER A 1038 25.62 -32.22 0.78
CA SER A 1038 25.96 -32.93 -0.45
C SER A 1038 26.49 -32.00 -1.56
N GLY A 1039 26.39 -30.67 -1.37
CA GLY A 1039 26.92 -29.65 -2.28
C GLY A 1039 25.89 -29.05 -3.23
N SER A 1040 24.61 -29.44 -3.13
CA SER A 1040 23.56 -28.88 -3.98
C SER A 1040 23.17 -27.47 -3.52
N THR A 1041 22.73 -26.66 -4.48
CA THR A 1041 22.23 -25.30 -4.27
C THR A 1041 20.82 -25.09 -4.80
N ILE A 1042 20.22 -26.14 -5.35
CA ILE A 1042 18.80 -26.29 -5.64
C ILE A 1042 18.34 -27.57 -4.94
N THR A 1043 17.10 -27.62 -4.47
CA THR A 1043 16.56 -28.78 -3.77
C THR A 1043 16.58 -30.03 -4.63
N LEU A 1044 16.72 -31.18 -3.98
CA LEU A 1044 16.81 -32.49 -4.62
C LEU A 1044 15.41 -33.08 -4.85
N GLU A 1045 15.29 -33.97 -5.82
CA GLU A 1045 14.05 -34.73 -6.06
C GLU A 1045 13.73 -35.75 -4.95
N ALA A 1046 14.75 -36.26 -4.27
CA ALA A 1046 14.63 -37.12 -3.10
C ALA A 1046 15.75 -36.76 -2.13
N TRP A 1047 15.67 -37.21 -0.87
CA TRP A 1047 16.58 -36.79 0.19
C TRP A 1047 18.08 -36.99 -0.12
N ASP A 1048 18.41 -38.03 -0.88
CA ASP A 1048 19.78 -38.37 -1.26
C ASP A 1048 19.80 -39.40 -2.41
N ASN A 1049 20.93 -39.50 -3.13
CA ASN A 1049 21.12 -40.47 -4.21
C ASN A 1049 21.00 -41.93 -3.73
N LYS A 1050 21.23 -42.20 -2.44
CA LYS A 1050 21.03 -43.54 -1.86
C LYS A 1050 19.56 -43.99 -1.85
N TYR A 1051 18.62 -43.06 -1.71
CA TYR A 1051 17.18 -43.35 -1.74
C TYR A 1051 16.66 -43.44 -3.17
N LYS A 1052 17.26 -42.66 -4.08
CA LYS A 1052 16.90 -42.64 -5.49
C LYS A 1052 18.14 -42.55 -6.37
N ASN A 1053 18.52 -43.66 -7.01
CA ASN A 1053 19.75 -43.73 -7.81
C ASN A 1053 19.74 -42.94 -9.13
N ASN A 1054 18.56 -42.52 -9.61
CA ASN A 1054 18.38 -41.66 -10.79
C ASN A 1054 17.93 -40.25 -10.40
N LEU A 1055 18.39 -39.78 -9.24
CA LEU A 1055 18.08 -38.48 -8.65
C LEU A 1055 18.36 -37.31 -9.60
N ASP A 1056 17.47 -36.31 -9.56
CA ASP A 1056 17.71 -34.97 -10.10
C ASP A 1056 18.14 -33.99 -8.98
N TRP A 1057 19.09 -33.11 -9.28
CA TRP A 1057 19.70 -32.16 -8.32
C TRP A 1057 19.07 -30.75 -8.36
N ASN A 1058 17.97 -30.61 -9.10
CA ASN A 1058 17.35 -29.31 -9.39
C ASN A 1058 15.80 -29.41 -9.42
N HIS A 1059 15.21 -29.94 -8.35
CA HIS A 1059 13.78 -30.27 -8.29
C HIS A 1059 12.98 -29.38 -7.33
N ALA A 1060 11.88 -28.80 -7.82
CA ALA A 1060 11.13 -27.77 -7.10
C ALA A 1060 10.41 -28.27 -5.85
N TRP A 1061 9.85 -29.49 -5.90
CA TRP A 1061 9.03 -30.03 -4.81
C TRP A 1061 9.79 -30.25 -3.48
N GLY A 1062 11.12 -30.17 -3.50
CA GLY A 1062 11.94 -30.31 -2.30
C GLY A 1062 11.99 -29.02 -1.48
N ALA A 1063 11.51 -27.91 -2.03
CA ALA A 1063 11.55 -26.58 -1.44
C ALA A 1063 10.41 -26.29 -0.45
N VAL A 1064 9.79 -27.31 0.14
CA VAL A 1064 8.71 -27.20 1.15
C VAL A 1064 8.98 -26.13 2.24
N PRO A 1065 10.20 -26.01 2.81
CA PRO A 1065 10.48 -24.95 3.79
C PRO A 1065 10.21 -23.51 3.32
N ALA A 1066 10.26 -23.25 2.01
CA ALA A 1066 9.96 -21.93 1.46
C ALA A 1066 8.51 -21.49 1.73
N ASN A 1067 7.54 -22.41 1.82
CA ASN A 1067 6.18 -22.08 2.23
C ASN A 1067 5.90 -22.36 3.71
N VAL A 1068 6.52 -23.40 4.28
CA VAL A 1068 6.25 -23.85 5.65
C VAL A 1068 6.81 -22.87 6.69
N ILE A 1069 7.93 -22.18 6.43
CA ILE A 1069 8.44 -21.15 7.33
C ILE A 1069 7.44 -19.96 7.43
N PRO A 1070 6.98 -19.35 6.32
CA PRO A 1070 5.94 -18.32 6.36
C PRO A 1070 4.60 -18.81 6.92
N ARG A 1071 4.08 -19.94 6.41
CA ARG A 1071 2.71 -20.42 6.69
C ARG A 1071 2.60 -21.20 8.00
N GLY A 1072 3.63 -21.93 8.39
CA GLY A 1072 3.66 -22.79 9.58
C GLY A 1072 4.34 -22.12 10.78
N LEU A 1073 5.64 -21.84 10.65
CA LEU A 1073 6.47 -21.26 11.73
C LEU A 1073 6.00 -19.86 12.12
N TRP A 1074 5.78 -18.97 11.14
CA TRP A 1074 5.24 -17.63 11.37
C TRP A 1074 3.71 -17.59 11.35
N GLY A 1075 3.06 -18.62 10.80
CA GLY A 1075 1.61 -18.72 10.78
C GLY A 1075 0.91 -17.71 9.89
N ILE A 1076 1.60 -17.12 8.91
CA ILE A 1076 1.06 -16.08 8.02
C ILE A 1076 0.33 -16.76 6.86
N LYS A 1077 -1.00 -16.67 6.85
CA LYS A 1077 -1.89 -17.26 5.83
C LYS A 1077 -3.06 -16.31 5.51
N PRO A 1078 -3.64 -16.34 4.30
CA PRO A 1078 -4.91 -15.67 4.07
C PRO A 1078 -6.01 -16.35 4.90
N LYS A 1079 -6.78 -15.56 5.67
CA LYS A 1079 -8.01 -16.02 6.34
C LYS A 1079 -9.23 -15.78 5.47
N THR A 1080 -9.23 -14.69 4.72
CA THR A 1080 -10.18 -14.44 3.64
C THR A 1080 -9.42 -14.32 2.31
N PRO A 1081 -10.10 -14.58 1.18
CA PRO A 1081 -9.53 -14.41 -0.15
C PRO A 1081 -8.87 -13.02 -0.35
N GLY A 1082 -7.75 -13.01 -1.06
CA GLY A 1082 -7.00 -11.79 -1.39
C GLY A 1082 -6.46 -11.03 -0.17
N PHE A 1083 -6.22 -11.73 0.95
CA PHE A 1083 -5.72 -11.17 2.21
C PHE A 1083 -6.53 -9.98 2.75
N GLY A 1084 -7.85 -9.94 2.55
CA GLY A 1084 -8.70 -8.97 3.27
C GLY A 1084 -8.51 -9.08 4.80
N ILE A 1085 -8.45 -10.32 5.29
CA ILE A 1085 -8.04 -10.71 6.63
C ILE A 1085 -6.93 -11.75 6.51
N ALA A 1086 -5.81 -11.52 7.19
CA ALA A 1086 -4.74 -12.51 7.37
C ALA A 1086 -4.90 -13.24 8.71
N THR A 1087 -4.43 -14.48 8.80
CA THR A 1087 -4.08 -15.12 10.07
C THR A 1087 -2.58 -14.95 10.29
N ILE A 1088 -2.18 -14.65 11.53
CA ILE A 1088 -0.80 -14.65 11.99
C ILE A 1088 -0.74 -15.46 13.27
N LYS A 1089 -0.28 -16.72 13.18
CA LYS A 1089 -0.19 -17.64 14.33
C LYS A 1089 1.26 -18.09 14.55
N PRO A 1090 2.13 -17.26 15.17
CA PRO A 1090 3.53 -17.59 15.34
C PRO A 1090 3.75 -18.81 16.24
N GLN A 1091 4.63 -19.71 15.80
CA GLN A 1091 4.97 -20.97 16.44
C GLN A 1091 6.49 -21.08 16.62
N MET A 1092 7.08 -20.07 17.28
CA MET A 1092 8.53 -19.83 17.31
C MET A 1092 9.38 -20.92 17.97
N SER A 1093 8.75 -21.87 18.67
CA SER A 1093 9.45 -23.02 19.25
C SER A 1093 10.64 -22.56 20.12
N LYS A 1094 11.83 -23.14 19.92
CA LYS A 1094 13.04 -22.90 20.70
C LYS A 1094 13.83 -21.66 20.24
N LEU A 1095 13.45 -21.01 19.14
CA LEU A 1095 14.16 -19.85 18.57
C LEU A 1095 14.27 -18.68 19.55
N LYS A 1096 15.32 -17.86 19.40
CA LYS A 1096 15.55 -16.64 20.20
C LYS A 1096 15.27 -15.37 19.42
N SER A 1097 15.41 -15.39 18.11
CA SER A 1097 15.03 -14.27 17.25
C SER A 1097 14.67 -14.76 15.86
N SER A 1098 13.71 -14.08 15.23
CA SER A 1098 13.45 -14.25 13.81
C SER A 1098 12.89 -12.97 13.21
N THR A 1099 13.20 -12.69 11.95
CA THR A 1099 12.57 -11.65 11.14
C THR A 1099 12.04 -12.26 9.85
N ILE A 1100 10.89 -11.80 9.38
CA ILE A 1100 10.29 -12.26 8.13
C ILE A 1100 9.61 -11.11 7.38
N GLU A 1101 9.64 -11.17 6.06
CA GLU A 1101 8.79 -10.39 5.17
C GLU A 1101 8.08 -11.34 4.22
N VAL A 1102 6.74 -11.30 4.22
CA VAL A 1102 5.89 -12.16 3.38
C VAL A 1102 5.08 -11.29 2.41
N PRO A 1103 5.27 -11.45 1.09
CA PRO A 1103 4.53 -10.70 0.09
C PRO A 1103 3.05 -11.13 0.05
N THR A 1104 2.16 -10.18 -0.21
CA THR A 1104 0.72 -10.45 -0.48
C THR A 1104 0.23 -9.53 -1.60
N VAL A 1105 -0.96 -9.80 -2.15
CA VAL A 1105 -1.60 -8.92 -3.15
C VAL A 1105 -1.91 -7.50 -2.64
N ARG A 1106 -1.98 -7.29 -1.32
CA ARG A 1106 -2.26 -5.99 -0.69
C ARG A 1106 -1.01 -5.30 -0.12
N GLY A 1107 0.18 -5.88 -0.32
CA GLY A 1107 1.44 -5.40 0.25
C GLY A 1107 2.06 -6.40 1.22
N THR A 1108 3.27 -6.10 1.70
CA THR A 1108 4.07 -7.03 2.50
C THR A 1108 3.66 -7.01 3.98
N ILE A 1109 3.47 -8.19 4.58
CA ILE A 1109 3.38 -8.34 6.04
C ILE A 1109 4.80 -8.50 6.58
N LYS A 1110 5.18 -7.70 7.59
CA LYS A 1110 6.50 -7.77 8.21
C LYS A 1110 6.39 -8.27 9.65
N GLY A 1111 7.26 -9.19 10.03
CA GLY A 1111 7.29 -9.77 11.37
C GLY A 1111 8.70 -9.76 11.95
N LYS A 1112 8.80 -9.46 13.24
CA LYS A 1112 10.02 -9.65 14.04
C LYS A 1112 9.68 -10.24 15.39
N PHE A 1113 10.40 -11.28 15.77
CA PHE A 1113 10.29 -11.97 17.04
C PHE A 1113 11.59 -11.82 17.83
N THR A 1114 11.46 -11.58 19.13
CA THR A 1114 12.60 -11.52 20.06
C THR A 1114 12.22 -12.18 21.38
N HIS A 1115 13.00 -13.18 21.78
CA HIS A 1115 12.92 -13.81 23.09
C HIS A 1115 13.77 -13.03 24.09
N ASN A 1116 13.15 -12.11 24.84
CA ASN A 1116 13.81 -11.23 25.81
C ASN A 1116 14.08 -11.92 27.17
N GLY A 1117 14.26 -13.24 27.16
CA GLY A 1117 14.44 -14.08 28.34
C GLY A 1117 13.18 -14.84 28.75
N PRO A 1118 13.26 -15.69 29.79
CA PRO A 1118 12.23 -16.66 30.14
C PRO A 1118 10.85 -16.05 30.46
N ARG A 1119 10.81 -14.76 30.81
CA ARG A 1119 9.60 -14.08 31.26
C ARG A 1119 8.99 -13.12 30.23
N LEU A 1120 9.65 -12.88 29.10
CA LEU A 1120 9.21 -11.90 28.12
C LEU A 1120 9.55 -12.33 26.70
N GLN A 1121 8.53 -12.43 25.87
CA GLN A 1121 8.65 -12.56 24.43
C GLN A 1121 8.02 -11.33 23.77
N THR A 1122 8.55 -10.90 22.63
CA THR A 1122 8.05 -9.74 21.90
C THR A 1122 7.95 -10.05 20.42
N TYR A 1123 6.80 -9.68 19.85
CA TYR A 1123 6.51 -9.72 18.42
C TYR A 1123 6.25 -8.30 17.96
N GLU A 1124 6.94 -7.87 16.92
CA GLU A 1124 6.68 -6.62 16.20
C GLU A 1124 6.12 -7.00 14.83
N ILE A 1125 4.87 -6.60 14.55
CA ILE A 1125 4.15 -6.95 13.33
C ILE A 1125 3.75 -5.66 12.61
N GLU A 1126 4.02 -5.56 11.31
CA GLU A 1126 3.54 -4.47 10.46
C GLU A 1126 2.55 -5.02 9.43
N ILE A 1127 1.31 -4.50 9.48
CA ILE A 1127 0.22 -4.86 8.57
C ILE A 1127 0.09 -3.77 7.51
N PRO A 1128 0.05 -4.13 6.20
CA PRO A 1128 -0.09 -3.15 5.12
C PRO A 1128 -1.47 -2.46 5.13
N GLY A 1129 -1.60 -1.40 4.33
CA GLY A 1129 -2.87 -0.69 4.16
C GLY A 1129 -3.96 -1.61 3.61
N ASN A 1130 -5.21 -1.34 4.02
CA ASN A 1130 -6.41 -2.03 3.55
C ASN A 1130 -6.44 -3.54 3.83
N MET A 1131 -5.73 -3.96 4.87
CA MET A 1131 -5.68 -5.33 5.40
C MET A 1131 -5.91 -5.30 6.92
N VAL A 1132 -6.52 -6.35 7.45
CA VAL A 1132 -6.44 -6.66 8.89
C VAL A 1132 -5.82 -8.03 9.10
N ALA A 1133 -5.27 -8.27 10.28
CA ALA A 1133 -4.81 -9.60 10.66
C ALA A 1133 -5.42 -10.05 11.98
N GLU A 1134 -5.64 -11.35 12.12
CA GLU A 1134 -5.93 -12.00 13.37
C GLU A 1134 -4.65 -12.65 13.90
N PHE A 1135 -4.17 -12.15 15.04
CA PHE A 1135 -2.98 -12.65 15.70
C PHE A 1135 -3.37 -13.52 16.88
N SER A 1136 -2.86 -14.74 16.93
CA SER A 1136 -3.07 -15.68 18.04
C SER A 1136 -1.79 -16.45 18.39
N LEU A 1137 -1.74 -16.98 19.61
CA LEU A 1137 -0.63 -17.78 20.11
C LEU A 1137 -1.18 -19.01 20.83
N ASN A 1138 -0.45 -20.12 20.76
CA ASN A 1138 -0.74 -21.30 21.56
C ASN A 1138 -0.27 -21.09 23.03
N ASN A 1139 -0.87 -21.81 23.97
CA ASN A 1139 -0.42 -21.91 25.37
C ASN A 1139 -0.33 -20.55 26.10
N LEU A 1140 -1.43 -19.79 26.10
CA LEU A 1140 -1.55 -18.51 26.81
C LEU A 1140 -1.76 -18.64 28.33
N GLU A 1141 -2.05 -19.85 28.83
CA GLU A 1141 -2.29 -20.10 30.25
C GLU A 1141 -1.11 -19.62 31.13
N GLY A 1142 -1.43 -18.87 32.18
CA GLY A 1142 -0.44 -18.30 33.11
C GLY A 1142 0.39 -17.13 32.55
N LYS A 1143 0.06 -16.60 31.37
CA LYS A 1143 0.79 -15.51 30.70
C LYS A 1143 -0.10 -14.30 30.46
N ASP A 1144 0.47 -13.11 30.67
CA ASP A 1144 -0.13 -11.86 30.27
C ASP A 1144 0.15 -11.59 28.80
N PHE A 1145 -0.94 -11.46 28.04
CA PHE A 1145 -0.92 -11.08 26.64
C PHE A 1145 -1.14 -9.56 26.52
N ILE A 1146 -0.16 -8.83 26.00
CA ILE A 1146 -0.13 -7.36 25.96
C ILE A 1146 -0.01 -6.91 24.51
N HIS A 1147 -0.89 -6.01 24.08
CA HIS A 1147 -0.89 -5.42 22.74
C HIS A 1147 -0.75 -3.90 22.86
N ASN A 1148 0.31 -3.34 22.25
CA ASN A 1148 0.62 -1.91 22.27
C ASN A 1148 0.67 -1.28 23.68
N GLY A 1149 1.09 -2.07 24.67
CA GLY A 1149 1.17 -1.66 26.08
C GLY A 1149 -0.10 -1.91 26.89
N GLU A 1150 -1.19 -2.34 26.26
CA GLU A 1150 -2.47 -2.65 26.92
C GLU A 1150 -2.66 -4.16 27.10
N LYS A 1151 -3.15 -4.57 28.27
CA LYS A 1151 -3.39 -6.00 28.55
C LYS A 1151 -4.65 -6.47 27.84
N VAL A 1152 -4.53 -7.54 27.06
CA VAL A 1152 -5.65 -8.22 26.39
C VAL A 1152 -6.41 -9.04 27.43
N PRO A 1153 -7.75 -8.93 27.50
CA PRO A 1153 -8.54 -9.75 28.42
C PRO A 1153 -8.36 -11.25 28.15
N PRO A 1154 -8.21 -12.10 29.18
CA PRO A 1154 -7.96 -13.54 29.01
C PRO A 1154 -9.03 -14.30 28.22
N ALA A 1155 -10.23 -13.73 28.06
CA ALA A 1155 -11.33 -14.33 27.29
C ALA A 1155 -11.12 -14.27 25.76
N PHE A 1156 -10.15 -13.49 25.27
CA PHE A 1156 -9.84 -13.40 23.84
C PHE A 1156 -8.67 -14.32 23.48
N GLU A 1157 -8.92 -15.30 22.62
CA GLU A 1157 -7.90 -16.23 22.10
C GLU A 1157 -7.07 -15.60 20.96
N SER A 1158 -7.53 -14.48 20.40
CA SER A 1158 -6.85 -13.73 19.35
C SER A 1158 -7.09 -12.23 19.47
N ILE A 1159 -6.22 -11.43 18.84
CA ILE A 1159 -6.38 -9.98 18.69
C ILE A 1159 -6.41 -9.60 17.22
N ARG A 1160 -7.17 -8.54 16.92
CA ARG A 1160 -7.22 -7.96 15.59
C ARG A 1160 -6.16 -6.87 15.45
N LEU A 1161 -5.26 -7.05 14.50
CA LEU A 1161 -4.27 -6.06 14.09
C LEU A 1161 -4.84 -5.26 12.90
N SER A 1162 -4.85 -3.94 13.04
CA SER A 1162 -5.21 -3.00 11.98
C SER A 1162 -3.98 -2.69 11.09
N PRO A 1163 -4.12 -1.96 9.97
CA PRO A 1163 -2.97 -1.41 9.26
C PRO A 1163 -2.05 -0.61 10.19
N GLY A 1164 -0.75 -0.84 10.10
CA GLY A 1164 0.26 -0.17 10.92
C GLY A 1164 1.16 -1.13 11.68
N LYS A 1165 1.95 -0.56 12.59
CA LYS A 1165 2.88 -1.29 13.44
C LYS A 1165 2.22 -1.68 14.76
N HIS A 1166 2.43 -2.93 15.15
CA HIS A 1166 1.90 -3.54 16.36
C HIS A 1166 3.04 -4.15 17.16
N THR A 1167 3.09 -3.86 18.46
CA THR A 1167 3.98 -4.54 19.40
C THR A 1167 3.14 -5.42 20.30
N ILE A 1168 3.41 -6.72 20.27
CA ILE A 1168 2.73 -7.74 21.06
C ILE A 1168 3.75 -8.35 22.01
N GLN A 1169 3.41 -8.45 23.30
CA GLN A 1169 4.28 -9.00 24.32
C GLN A 1169 3.57 -10.12 25.08
N LEU A 1170 4.30 -11.21 25.29
CA LEU A 1170 3.86 -12.33 26.13
C LEU A 1170 4.72 -12.34 27.39
N LYS A 1171 4.11 -12.05 28.53
CA LYS A 1171 4.81 -11.91 29.82
C LYS A 1171 4.37 -12.99 30.79
N ILE A 1172 5.30 -13.78 31.33
CA ILE A 1172 4.97 -14.79 32.34
C ILE A 1172 4.84 -14.10 33.71
N ASN A 1173 3.68 -14.23 34.35
CA ASN A 1173 3.46 -13.72 35.70
C ASN A 1173 3.96 -14.76 36.71
N SER A 1174 5.07 -14.46 37.37
CA SER A 1174 5.46 -15.19 38.58
C SER A 1174 4.66 -14.61 39.76
N PHE A 1175 3.65 -15.33 40.22
CA PHE A 1175 3.30 -15.30 41.64
C PHE A 1175 3.89 -16.53 42.31
#